data_AF-A0A929JXZ2-F1
#
_entry.id   AF-A0A929JXZ2-F1
#
_cell.length_a   1.000
_cell.length_b   1.000
_cell.length_c   1.000
_cell.angle_alpha   90.00
_cell.angle_beta   90.00
_cell.angle_gamma   90.00
#
_symmetry.space_group_name_H-M   'P 1'
#
loop_
_entity.id
_entity.type
_entity.pdbx_description
1 polymer ?
#
loop_
_entity_poly.entity_id
_entity_poly.type
_entity_poly.pdbx_seq_one_letter_code
_entity_poly.pdbx_strand_id
1 'polypeptide(L)'
;MKPTFLSLLCCLLFFTTASAQNKATLKGTVIDSASNTALEHATVTVIDVKDSSMVAYTLSRANGGFELSGLPLNRDVKLLVTFVTYKSFRKNFNFTTGGVTDVGKIIMAGSMMEEVVIKGERVPIVMKKDTIEFNAEAFKTRPNAMLEELLKKIPGMQVNKDGSFTVNGKTVSKLLIDGKEFFGNDPKIATKNLDASIVDKVQVYDDRENDPDHLVSEVNVNKIVNIKLKRAIKRSIFGKVYTGGGSRDRYETGGLFNMFRDTLQLSVIAMSNNLNKTGFSSQELYSNGGFDRSGGDALWNGSVQLGGRGWGGIEKVTSSGFNLNGDYGKKLKLNLMYFYNETRNINQSSNFVEQYIRDTTLFSRNAYGSESKSFGHNINGLVEWKPDTVNSLTYRPNLSFNNNSSDNSSNGNSYNSFNARVNDNESKGTNSGNSSTFGHSLIYNRRGKKRREESFTLTHNLSFNPNKTDGFNMNRTTSYVSTVPSFLLDRYNTSDNKNSSGSLSLSYRYPLSKKLVVDVVTSADYNNADQNQFVYDRDTLTNRYSILLPDQSADLNRRTWTKNVKPGVTWRMSKKISIIAGVTQQWQNLTDVFDVGTVKRSYSFLMPTLRLELFDRISISMDKGYNLPSISDLRPVTIVYSPQSSFIGNPGLEPSSNTRFTLNYYNYNFEKGLNMYAWFNYSVTQNTVIHKSTITSNSVHTTTPVNAGQSVNMYGSFSFGKEFKKSKIWRFGLRSSAGPNYRERINMINDESGKERNWTATFTQGGDVAWNDQIEFNTNVTYFRNWTRYDYASGQSQNLKGFTMQNNINVRWPKKVVWEGKQEFTYNSQIADGFRKSNNILSASVALQMFKKEQGEIKLAVYDLLDQNINIYRFTTTNALIDGQNNTLKRYFLLTYTYKFNVLKTK
;
A
#
# COMPACT_ATOMS: atom_id res chain seq x y z
N MET A 1 23.56 -8.94 -23.98
CA MET A 1 22.47 -9.94 -23.95
C MET A 1 22.18 -10.28 -25.40
N LYS A 2 22.29 -11.56 -25.76
CA LYS A 2 22.29 -12.04 -27.15
C LYS A 2 20.93 -11.80 -27.84
N PRO A 3 20.92 -11.69 -29.19
CA PRO A 3 19.71 -11.53 -30.01
C PRO A 3 18.67 -12.66 -29.83
N THR A 4 19.02 -13.76 -29.17
CA THR A 4 18.13 -14.90 -28.88
C THR A 4 16.91 -14.55 -28.02
N PHE A 5 16.97 -13.53 -27.16
CA PHE A 5 15.81 -13.10 -26.36
C PHE A 5 14.80 -12.31 -27.20
N LEU A 6 15.28 -11.54 -28.18
CA LEU A 6 14.43 -10.85 -29.16
C LEU A 6 13.80 -11.85 -30.14
N SER A 7 14.53 -12.91 -30.51
CA SER A 7 14.01 -14.04 -31.29
C SER A 7 12.91 -14.81 -30.55
N LEU A 8 13.06 -15.05 -29.24
CA LEU A 8 12.05 -15.72 -28.43
C LEU A 8 10.79 -14.85 -28.25
N LEU A 9 10.96 -13.52 -28.09
CA LEU A 9 9.87 -12.55 -28.05
C LEU A 9 9.13 -12.46 -29.39
N CYS A 10 9.84 -12.47 -30.52
CA CYS A 10 9.25 -12.55 -31.86
C CYS A 10 8.55 -13.89 -32.12
N CYS A 11 9.11 -15.03 -31.71
CA CYS A 11 8.45 -16.34 -31.86
C CYS A 11 7.18 -16.45 -31.01
N LEU A 12 7.14 -15.85 -29.81
CA LEU A 12 5.92 -15.78 -28.98
C LEU A 12 4.87 -14.81 -29.57
N LEU A 13 5.28 -13.78 -30.31
CA LEU A 13 4.35 -12.90 -31.04
C LEU A 13 3.70 -13.61 -32.24
N PHE A 14 4.42 -14.52 -32.92
CA PHE A 14 3.88 -15.28 -34.07
C PHE A 14 2.87 -16.37 -33.68
N PHE A 15 2.83 -16.84 -32.43
CA PHE A 15 1.78 -17.78 -31.98
C PHE A 15 0.41 -17.12 -31.71
N THR A 16 0.29 -15.79 -31.82
CA THR A 16 -0.95 -15.07 -31.50
C THR A 16 -1.84 -14.75 -32.70
N THR A 17 -1.38 -14.99 -33.94
CA THR A 17 -2.17 -14.72 -35.16
C THR A 17 -3.02 -15.91 -35.62
N ALA A 18 -2.92 -17.09 -34.99
CA ALA A 18 -3.63 -18.30 -35.39
C ALA A 18 -4.93 -18.59 -34.59
N SER A 19 -5.71 -17.56 -34.21
CA SER A 19 -7.02 -17.78 -33.59
C SER A 19 -8.08 -16.79 -34.06
N ALA A 20 -8.29 -16.73 -35.37
CA ALA A 20 -9.60 -16.40 -35.93
C ALA A 20 -10.43 -17.70 -36.02
N GLN A 21 -11.02 -18.12 -34.90
CA GLN A 21 -12.03 -19.20 -34.92
C GLN A 21 -13.42 -18.58 -35.11
N ASN A 22 -14.23 -19.19 -35.98
CA ASN A 22 -15.65 -18.90 -36.27
C ASN A 22 -16.50 -18.72 -35.00
N LYS A 23 -16.60 -17.49 -34.49
CA LYS A 23 -17.49 -17.15 -33.37
C LYS A 23 -18.56 -16.17 -33.86
N ALA A 24 -19.73 -16.20 -33.23
CA ALA A 24 -20.80 -15.28 -33.54
C ALA A 24 -20.57 -13.92 -32.84
N THR A 25 -20.99 -12.85 -33.51
CA THR A 25 -20.99 -11.48 -33.02
C THR A 25 -22.40 -10.94 -33.09
N LEU A 26 -22.89 -10.31 -32.02
CA LEU A 26 -24.21 -9.70 -31.97
C LEU A 26 -24.07 -8.17 -31.91
N LYS A 27 -24.71 -7.42 -32.80
CA LYS A 27 -24.71 -5.94 -32.79
C LYS A 27 -26.12 -5.38 -32.82
N GLY A 28 -26.30 -4.14 -32.36
CA GLY A 28 -27.59 -3.44 -32.40
C GLY A 28 -27.51 -2.07 -31.72
N THR A 29 -28.66 -1.40 -31.55
CA THR A 29 -28.75 -0.07 -30.92
C THR A 29 -29.86 -0.05 -29.88
N VAL A 30 -29.58 0.44 -28.67
CA VAL A 30 -30.56 0.58 -27.57
C VAL A 30 -31.11 2.00 -27.52
N ILE A 31 -32.44 2.14 -27.56
CA ILE A 31 -33.13 3.43 -27.53
C ILE A 31 -34.28 3.45 -26.52
N ASP A 32 -34.60 4.64 -26.02
CA ASP A 32 -35.76 4.90 -25.17
C ASP A 32 -37.06 4.91 -26.00
N SER A 33 -38.11 4.26 -25.49
CA SER A 33 -39.39 4.15 -26.20
C SER A 33 -40.17 5.46 -26.33
N ALA A 34 -40.03 6.38 -25.38
CA ALA A 34 -40.79 7.62 -25.32
C ALA A 34 -40.07 8.77 -26.04
N SER A 35 -38.77 8.92 -25.85
CA SER A 35 -37.98 10.02 -26.42
C SER A 35 -37.26 9.65 -27.71
N ASN A 36 -37.21 8.37 -28.10
CA ASN A 36 -36.38 7.85 -29.19
C ASN A 36 -34.88 8.20 -29.05
N THR A 37 -34.43 8.61 -27.86
CA THR A 37 -33.02 8.91 -27.62
C THR A 37 -32.23 7.65 -27.39
N ALA A 38 -30.99 7.62 -27.88
CA ALA A 38 -30.03 6.58 -27.56
C ALA A 38 -29.84 6.43 -26.04
N LEU A 39 -29.93 5.21 -25.54
CA LEU A 39 -29.59 4.90 -24.16
C LEU A 39 -28.10 4.56 -24.09
N GLU A 40 -27.30 5.51 -23.63
CA GLU A 40 -25.87 5.31 -23.31
C GLU A 40 -25.73 4.51 -22.00
N HIS A 41 -24.75 3.60 -21.95
CA HIS A 41 -24.45 2.75 -20.79
C HIS A 41 -25.56 1.76 -20.37
N ALA A 42 -26.50 1.44 -21.28
CA ALA A 42 -27.38 0.30 -21.13
C ALA A 42 -26.54 -0.99 -21.11
N THR A 43 -26.81 -1.86 -20.15
CA THR A 43 -26.09 -3.12 -19.99
C THR A 43 -26.66 -4.15 -20.94
N VAL A 44 -25.84 -4.64 -21.87
CA VAL A 44 -26.21 -5.66 -22.85
C VAL A 44 -25.47 -6.94 -22.49
N THR A 45 -26.19 -7.95 -22.01
CA THR A 45 -25.62 -9.21 -21.50
C THR A 45 -26.15 -10.40 -22.30
N VAL A 46 -25.29 -11.38 -22.57
CA VAL A 46 -25.69 -12.70 -23.06
C VAL A 46 -25.48 -13.70 -21.93
N ILE A 47 -26.53 -14.45 -21.59
CA ILE A 47 -26.53 -15.50 -20.56
C ILE A 47 -26.84 -16.85 -21.18
N ASP A 48 -26.38 -17.90 -20.51
CA ASP A 48 -26.72 -19.29 -20.85
C ASP A 48 -28.17 -19.60 -20.45
N VAL A 49 -28.95 -20.22 -21.33
CA VAL A 49 -30.36 -20.57 -21.05
C VAL A 49 -30.49 -21.67 -19.99
N LYS A 50 -29.54 -22.63 -19.94
CA LYS A 50 -29.59 -23.79 -19.04
C LYS A 50 -29.39 -23.39 -17.58
N ASP A 51 -28.49 -22.45 -17.31
CA ASP A 51 -28.08 -22.17 -15.94
C ASP A 51 -27.96 -20.68 -15.58
N SER A 52 -28.41 -19.78 -16.48
CA SER A 52 -28.41 -18.33 -16.32
C SER A 52 -27.05 -17.70 -16.01
N SER A 53 -25.96 -18.44 -16.22
CA SER A 53 -24.61 -17.90 -16.03
C SER A 53 -24.22 -16.99 -17.19
N MET A 54 -23.45 -15.95 -16.89
CA MET A 54 -23.01 -14.98 -17.90
C MET A 54 -22.07 -15.61 -18.94
N VAL A 55 -22.31 -15.30 -20.22
CA VAL A 55 -21.48 -15.69 -21.36
C VAL A 55 -20.63 -14.51 -21.84
N ALA A 56 -21.25 -13.34 -22.06
CA ALA A 56 -20.58 -12.11 -22.48
C ALA A 56 -21.41 -10.89 -22.06
N TYR A 57 -20.81 -9.71 -21.96
CA TYR A 57 -21.55 -8.46 -21.83
C TYR A 57 -20.77 -7.28 -22.43
N THR A 58 -21.50 -6.21 -22.75
CA THR A 58 -20.96 -4.90 -23.12
C THR A 58 -21.89 -3.81 -22.59
N LEU A 59 -21.46 -2.56 -22.70
CA LEU A 59 -22.29 -1.38 -22.45
C LEU A 59 -22.59 -0.70 -23.79
N SER A 60 -23.80 -0.19 -23.96
CA SER A 60 -24.11 0.65 -25.13
C SER A 60 -23.29 1.94 -25.10
N ARG A 61 -22.87 2.38 -26.28
CA ARG A 61 -22.08 3.60 -26.51
C ARG A 61 -22.97 4.85 -26.44
N ALA A 62 -22.39 6.04 -26.55
CA ALA A 62 -23.10 7.32 -26.56
C ALA A 62 -24.21 7.42 -27.64
N ASN A 63 -24.07 6.68 -28.74
CA ASN A 63 -25.07 6.60 -29.81
C ASN A 63 -26.07 5.44 -29.61
N GLY A 64 -26.04 4.75 -28.47
CA GLY A 64 -26.88 3.59 -28.14
C GLY A 64 -26.40 2.28 -28.76
N GLY A 65 -25.42 2.33 -29.67
CA GLY A 65 -24.90 1.16 -30.37
C GLY A 65 -24.12 0.23 -29.43
N PHE A 66 -24.23 -1.07 -29.65
CA PHE A 66 -23.46 -2.10 -28.93
C PHE A 66 -22.95 -3.18 -29.88
N GLU A 67 -21.90 -3.88 -29.46
CA GLU A 67 -21.37 -5.04 -30.17
C GLU A 67 -20.86 -6.08 -29.15
N LEU A 68 -21.24 -7.34 -29.34
CA LEU A 68 -20.91 -8.47 -28.49
C LEU A 68 -20.29 -9.58 -29.34
N SER A 69 -18.97 -9.62 -29.38
CA SER A 69 -18.23 -10.63 -30.15
C SER A 69 -17.91 -11.87 -29.32
N GLY A 70 -17.66 -13.00 -29.98
CA GLY A 70 -17.11 -14.19 -29.33
C GLY A 70 -18.16 -15.12 -28.71
N LEU A 71 -19.40 -15.06 -29.18
CA LEU A 71 -20.52 -15.87 -28.69
C LEU A 71 -20.37 -17.34 -29.13
N PRO A 72 -20.76 -18.31 -28.27
CA PRO A 72 -20.63 -19.72 -28.55
C PRO A 72 -21.60 -20.17 -29.65
N LEU A 73 -21.13 -21.04 -30.54
CA LEU A 73 -21.97 -21.72 -31.52
C LEU A 73 -22.64 -22.96 -30.91
N ASN A 74 -23.77 -23.37 -31.48
CA ASN A 74 -24.55 -24.56 -31.12
C ASN A 74 -24.91 -24.63 -29.63
N ARG A 75 -25.20 -23.47 -29.04
CA ARG A 75 -25.57 -23.33 -27.63
C ARG A 75 -26.70 -22.32 -27.51
N ASP A 76 -27.75 -22.68 -26.77
CA ASP A 76 -28.85 -21.78 -26.49
C ASP A 76 -28.41 -20.68 -25.53
N VAL A 77 -28.47 -19.45 -26.01
CA VAL A 77 -28.13 -18.26 -25.24
C VAL A 77 -29.27 -17.26 -25.30
N LYS A 78 -29.31 -16.37 -24.32
CA LYS A 78 -30.33 -15.31 -24.22
C LYS A 78 -29.66 -13.96 -24.08
N LEU A 79 -30.01 -13.04 -24.96
CA LEU A 79 -29.69 -11.62 -24.86
C LEU A 79 -30.62 -10.97 -23.85
N LEU A 80 -30.04 -10.19 -22.94
CA LEU A 80 -30.73 -9.45 -21.91
C LEU A 80 -30.18 -8.01 -21.89
N VAL A 81 -31.05 -7.03 -22.15
CA VAL A 81 -30.70 -5.61 -22.10
C VAL A 81 -31.38 -4.96 -20.92
N THR A 82 -30.61 -4.27 -20.09
CA THR A 82 -31.10 -3.64 -18.86
C THR A 82 -30.54 -2.25 -18.67
N PHE A 83 -31.40 -1.36 -18.18
CA PHE A 83 -31.04 -0.02 -17.76
C PHE A 83 -31.95 0.37 -16.58
N VAL A 84 -31.43 1.12 -15.60
CA VAL A 84 -32.20 1.48 -14.40
C VAL A 84 -33.48 2.21 -14.81
N THR A 85 -34.60 1.91 -14.16
CA THR A 85 -35.95 2.44 -14.48
C THR A 85 -36.53 2.03 -15.84
N TYR A 86 -35.96 1.03 -16.53
CA TYR A 86 -36.54 0.45 -17.75
C TYR A 86 -36.87 -1.02 -17.58
N LYS A 87 -37.88 -1.49 -18.32
CA LYS A 87 -38.23 -2.90 -18.41
C LYS A 87 -37.15 -3.64 -19.21
N SER A 88 -36.63 -4.75 -18.68
CA SER A 88 -35.56 -5.52 -19.33
C SER A 88 -36.03 -6.11 -20.66
N PHE A 89 -35.27 -5.93 -21.74
CA PHE A 89 -35.51 -6.60 -23.02
C PHE A 89 -34.85 -7.97 -23.04
N ARG A 90 -35.48 -8.97 -23.68
CA ARG A 90 -35.01 -10.36 -23.73
C ARG A 90 -35.21 -10.96 -25.11
N LYS A 91 -34.21 -11.68 -25.62
CA LYS A 91 -34.31 -12.42 -26.88
C LYS A 91 -33.39 -13.64 -26.89
N ASN A 92 -33.91 -14.81 -27.26
CA ASN A 92 -33.11 -16.04 -27.35
C ASN A 92 -32.39 -16.11 -28.71
N PHE A 93 -31.20 -16.71 -28.69
CA PHE A 93 -30.37 -16.98 -29.86
C PHE A 93 -29.75 -18.38 -29.77
N ASN A 94 -29.62 -19.03 -30.91
CA ASN A 94 -28.78 -20.20 -31.09
C ASN A 94 -27.96 -19.95 -32.37
N PHE A 95 -26.65 -19.75 -32.22
CA PHE A 95 -25.78 -19.42 -33.34
C PHE A 95 -25.23 -20.71 -33.95
N THR A 96 -25.55 -21.01 -35.20
CA THR A 96 -25.08 -22.23 -35.89
C THR A 96 -23.80 -22.00 -36.70
N THR A 97 -23.57 -20.77 -37.15
CA THR A 97 -22.37 -20.33 -37.88
C THR A 97 -21.75 -19.08 -37.25
N GLY A 98 -20.43 -18.91 -37.42
CA GLY A 98 -19.76 -17.66 -37.07
C GLY A 98 -20.18 -16.53 -38.01
N GLY A 99 -20.23 -15.29 -37.52
CA GLY A 99 -20.70 -14.14 -38.31
C GLY A 99 -21.31 -13.03 -37.46
N VAL A 100 -21.70 -11.92 -38.09
CA VAL A 100 -22.33 -10.78 -37.41
C VAL A 100 -23.84 -10.87 -37.55
N THR A 101 -24.55 -11.05 -36.43
CA THR A 101 -26.00 -10.97 -36.32
C THR A 101 -26.39 -9.58 -35.81
N ASP A 102 -27.09 -8.80 -36.63
CA ASP A 102 -27.65 -7.51 -36.22
C ASP A 102 -29.07 -7.71 -35.65
N VAL A 103 -29.31 -7.24 -34.43
CA VAL A 103 -30.63 -7.29 -33.79
C VAL A 103 -31.42 -5.99 -33.96
N GLY A 104 -30.87 -5.02 -34.68
CA GLY A 104 -31.51 -3.74 -34.97
C GLY A 104 -31.69 -2.86 -33.75
N LYS A 105 -32.78 -2.09 -33.74
CA LYS A 105 -33.13 -1.19 -32.64
C LYS A 105 -33.86 -1.96 -31.53
N ILE A 106 -33.27 -1.98 -30.34
CA ILE A 106 -33.88 -2.47 -29.11
C ILE A 106 -34.55 -1.30 -28.41
N ILE A 107 -35.88 -1.31 -28.41
CA ILE A 107 -36.70 -0.27 -27.77
C ILE A 107 -36.95 -0.66 -26.31
N MET A 108 -36.49 0.17 -25.39
CA MET A 108 -36.65 -0.04 -23.95
C MET A 108 -37.76 0.86 -23.42
N ALA A 109 -38.81 0.27 -22.83
CA ALA A 109 -39.89 1.01 -22.21
C ALA A 109 -39.56 1.41 -20.77
N GLY A 110 -39.81 2.68 -20.41
CA GLY A 110 -39.72 3.16 -19.04
C GLY A 110 -40.69 2.41 -18.12
N SER A 111 -40.27 2.12 -16.89
CA SER A 111 -41.07 1.45 -15.85
C SER A 111 -41.33 2.44 -14.72
N MET A 112 -42.59 2.74 -14.43
CA MET A 112 -42.97 3.26 -13.10
C MET A 112 -42.73 2.14 -12.07
N MET A 113 -42.20 2.52 -10.90
CA MET A 113 -41.76 1.58 -9.86
C MET A 113 -42.93 0.79 -9.29
N GLU A 114 -42.98 -0.51 -9.58
CA GLU A 114 -43.22 -1.53 -8.58
C GLU A 114 -42.16 -2.61 -8.79
N GLU A 115 -41.56 -3.04 -7.69
CA GLU A 115 -40.58 -4.12 -7.62
C GLU A 115 -41.27 -5.44 -8.00
N VAL A 116 -41.60 -5.63 -9.27
CA VAL A 116 -41.95 -6.96 -9.79
C VAL A 116 -40.65 -7.74 -9.86
N VAL A 117 -40.31 -8.35 -8.73
CA VAL A 117 -39.37 -9.46 -8.67
C VAL A 117 -39.98 -10.56 -9.54
N ILE A 118 -39.61 -10.59 -10.83
CA ILE A 118 -39.85 -11.77 -11.66
C ILE A 118 -38.96 -12.86 -11.05
N LYS A 119 -39.57 -13.71 -10.22
CA LYS A 119 -38.98 -14.76 -9.37
C LYS A 119 -38.11 -15.83 -10.09
N GLY A 120 -37.77 -15.66 -11.36
CA GLY A 120 -37.08 -16.67 -12.16
C GLY A 120 -35.76 -16.25 -12.80
N GLU A 121 -35.48 -14.96 -13.04
CA GLU A 121 -34.38 -14.57 -13.94
C GLU A 121 -33.44 -13.52 -13.32
N ARG A 122 -32.21 -13.93 -13.00
CA ARG A 122 -31.21 -13.12 -12.30
C ARG A 122 -30.42 -12.28 -13.31
N VAL A 123 -30.66 -10.97 -13.32
CA VAL A 123 -29.86 -10.03 -14.14
C VAL A 123 -28.43 -9.97 -13.56
N PRO A 124 -27.39 -10.31 -14.34
CA PRO A 124 -26.02 -10.38 -13.81
C PRO A 124 -25.37 -9.03 -13.49
N ILE A 125 -25.65 -8.00 -14.30
CA ILE A 125 -25.06 -6.66 -14.19
C ILE A 125 -26.16 -5.62 -14.41
N VAL A 126 -26.19 -4.59 -13.56
CA VAL A 126 -27.07 -3.43 -13.73
C VAL A 126 -26.30 -2.14 -13.46
N MET A 127 -26.35 -1.19 -14.40
CA MET A 127 -25.86 0.17 -14.17
C MET A 127 -26.91 1.01 -13.44
N LYS A 128 -26.56 1.59 -12.29
CA LYS A 128 -27.38 2.51 -11.50
C LYS A 128 -26.67 3.86 -11.37
N LYS A 129 -26.97 4.79 -12.28
CA LYS A 129 -26.31 6.12 -12.37
C LYS A 129 -24.79 5.99 -12.51
N ASP A 130 -24.05 6.20 -11.42
CA ASP A 130 -22.59 6.15 -11.27
C ASP A 130 -22.10 4.84 -10.62
N THR A 131 -23.00 3.93 -10.28
CA THR A 131 -22.70 2.65 -9.63
C THR A 131 -22.96 1.46 -10.56
N ILE A 132 -21.97 0.57 -10.72
CA ILE A 132 -22.17 -0.73 -11.38
C ILE A 132 -22.53 -1.76 -10.29
N GLU A 133 -23.66 -2.44 -10.45
CA GLU A 133 -24.12 -3.50 -9.54
C GLU A 133 -23.98 -4.87 -10.22
N PHE A 134 -23.22 -5.76 -9.59
CA PHE A 134 -23.03 -7.16 -9.99
C PHE A 134 -23.84 -8.07 -9.08
N ASN A 135 -24.67 -8.95 -9.64
CA ASN A 135 -25.37 -9.98 -8.89
C ASN A 135 -24.42 -11.14 -8.61
N ALA A 136 -24.12 -11.41 -7.34
CA ALA A 136 -23.13 -12.41 -6.94
C ALA A 136 -23.50 -13.83 -7.41
N GLU A 137 -24.79 -14.17 -7.45
CA GLU A 137 -25.26 -15.50 -7.83
C GLU A 137 -25.10 -15.79 -9.34
N ALA A 138 -24.92 -14.77 -10.17
CA ALA A 138 -24.60 -14.94 -11.58
C ALA A 138 -23.14 -15.38 -11.81
N PHE A 139 -22.28 -15.22 -10.80
CA PHE A 139 -20.86 -15.56 -10.82
C PHE A 139 -20.60 -16.75 -9.89
N LYS A 140 -20.98 -17.96 -10.34
CA LYS A 140 -20.88 -19.20 -9.53
C LYS A 140 -19.49 -19.40 -8.95
N THR A 141 -19.38 -19.41 -7.62
CA THR A 141 -18.18 -19.82 -6.88
C THR A 141 -18.32 -21.26 -6.37
N ARG A 142 -17.23 -21.83 -5.85
CA ARG A 142 -17.27 -23.13 -5.20
C ARG A 142 -17.94 -23.01 -3.81
N PRO A 143 -18.43 -24.12 -3.22
CA PRO A 143 -18.87 -24.10 -1.83
C PRO A 143 -17.78 -23.52 -0.91
N ASN A 144 -18.16 -22.69 0.05
CA ASN A 144 -17.25 -22.09 1.05
C ASN A 144 -16.08 -21.26 0.46
N ALA A 145 -16.21 -20.81 -0.80
CA ALA A 145 -15.26 -19.91 -1.43
C ALA A 145 -15.22 -18.56 -0.69
N MET A 146 -14.05 -17.95 -0.58
CA MET A 146 -13.94 -16.59 -0.02
C MET A 146 -14.42 -15.53 -1.02
N LEU A 147 -14.75 -14.34 -0.51
CA LEU A 147 -15.17 -13.20 -1.32
C LEU A 147 -14.18 -12.89 -2.46
N GLU A 148 -12.88 -13.08 -2.25
CA GLU A 148 -11.87 -12.92 -3.31
C GLU A 148 -12.13 -13.78 -4.56
N GLU A 149 -12.64 -15.01 -4.42
CA GLU A 149 -12.97 -15.87 -5.57
C GLU A 149 -14.17 -15.33 -6.35
N LEU A 150 -15.15 -14.76 -5.64
CA LEU A 150 -16.27 -14.08 -6.28
C LEU A 150 -15.79 -12.85 -7.04
N LEU A 151 -14.96 -12.01 -6.41
CA LEU A 151 -14.41 -10.81 -7.04
C LEU A 151 -13.55 -11.16 -8.27
N LYS A 152 -12.74 -12.23 -8.24
CA LYS A 152 -11.98 -12.71 -9.42
C LYS A 152 -12.88 -13.11 -10.60
N LYS A 153 -14.13 -13.53 -10.34
CA LYS A 153 -15.10 -13.87 -11.39
C LYS A 153 -15.87 -12.66 -11.89
N ILE A 154 -15.89 -11.56 -11.14
CA ILE A 154 -16.53 -10.33 -11.56
C ILE A 154 -15.70 -9.67 -12.67
N PRO A 155 -16.31 -9.32 -13.80
CA PRO A 155 -15.60 -8.68 -14.87
C PRO A 155 -15.11 -7.28 -14.49
N GLY A 156 -13.92 -6.90 -14.95
CA GLY A 156 -13.28 -5.65 -14.53
C GLY A 156 -12.48 -5.79 -13.24
N MET A 157 -12.72 -6.83 -12.43
CA MET A 157 -12.02 -7.00 -11.16
C MET A 157 -10.76 -7.85 -11.32
N GLN A 158 -9.65 -7.35 -10.81
CA GLN A 158 -8.41 -8.10 -10.69
C GLN A 158 -7.99 -8.10 -9.23
N VAL A 159 -8.06 -9.27 -8.60
CA VAL A 159 -7.62 -9.46 -7.22
C VAL A 159 -6.16 -9.88 -7.24
N ASN A 160 -5.30 -9.05 -6.67
CA ASN A 160 -3.89 -9.32 -6.51
C ASN A 160 -3.68 -10.40 -5.45
N LYS A 161 -2.47 -10.97 -5.42
CA LYS A 161 -2.10 -11.96 -4.40
C LYS A 161 -2.34 -11.39 -3.03
N ASP A 162 -1.83 -10.19 -2.76
CA ASP A 162 -1.92 -9.39 -1.53
C ASP A 162 -3.37 -8.93 -1.16
N GLY A 163 -4.40 -9.43 -1.87
CA GLY A 163 -5.80 -9.29 -1.46
C GLY A 163 -6.36 -7.90 -1.75
N SER A 164 -5.46 -6.98 -2.10
CA SER A 164 -5.81 -5.76 -2.81
C SER A 164 -6.42 -6.16 -4.13
N PHE A 165 -7.28 -5.31 -4.64
CA PHE A 165 -7.86 -5.56 -5.93
C PHE A 165 -8.12 -4.25 -6.63
N THR A 166 -8.18 -4.34 -7.95
CA THR A 166 -8.49 -3.21 -8.81
C THR A 166 -9.83 -3.46 -9.48
N VAL A 167 -10.58 -2.39 -9.71
CA VAL A 167 -11.74 -2.42 -10.62
C VAL A 167 -11.39 -1.60 -11.84
N ASN A 168 -11.46 -2.25 -12.99
CA ASN A 168 -10.99 -1.78 -14.28
C ASN A 168 -9.50 -1.41 -14.27
N GLY A 169 -8.69 -1.84 -13.30
CA GLY A 169 -7.30 -1.39 -13.16
C GLY A 169 -7.11 -0.10 -12.35
N LYS A 170 -8.18 0.45 -11.75
CA LYS A 170 -8.05 1.44 -10.67
C LYS A 170 -8.09 0.73 -9.32
N THR A 171 -7.24 1.17 -8.40
CA THR A 171 -7.19 0.62 -7.04
C THR A 171 -8.51 0.82 -6.31
N VAL A 172 -8.92 -0.19 -5.55
CA VAL A 172 -10.04 -0.09 -4.61
C VAL A 172 -9.52 0.51 -3.32
N SER A 173 -9.99 1.71 -2.96
CA SER A 173 -9.57 2.42 -1.74
C SER A 173 -10.30 1.93 -0.50
N LYS A 174 -11.54 1.46 -0.63
CA LYS A 174 -12.39 1.00 0.48
C LYS A 174 -13.25 -0.18 0.05
N LEU A 175 -13.42 -1.14 0.96
CA LEU A 175 -14.45 -2.15 0.87
C LEU A 175 -15.47 -1.96 2.00
N LEU A 176 -16.73 -1.75 1.62
CA LEU A 176 -17.83 -1.56 2.56
C LEU A 176 -18.69 -2.82 2.64
N ILE A 177 -19.27 -3.11 3.80
CA ILE A 177 -20.29 -4.14 3.95
C ILE A 177 -21.62 -3.46 4.24
N ASP A 178 -22.59 -3.63 3.34
CA ASP A 178 -23.89 -2.97 3.40
C ASP A 178 -23.83 -1.42 3.46
N GLY A 179 -22.69 -0.81 3.11
CA GLY A 179 -22.45 0.63 3.19
C GLY A 179 -21.78 1.09 4.50
N LYS A 180 -21.23 0.16 5.29
CA LYS A 180 -20.49 0.38 6.54
C LYS A 180 -19.04 -0.07 6.42
N GLU A 181 -18.13 0.59 7.14
CA GLU A 181 -16.72 0.21 7.21
C GLU A 181 -16.56 -1.11 7.99
N PHE A 182 -15.67 -2.00 7.53
CA PHE A 182 -15.43 -3.30 8.13
C PHE A 182 -13.96 -3.45 8.53
N PHE A 183 -13.67 -3.24 9.82
CA PHE A 183 -12.31 -3.21 10.38
C PHE A 183 -11.40 -2.20 9.65
N GLY A 184 -11.84 -0.96 9.59
CA GLY A 184 -11.15 0.13 8.90
C GLY A 184 -11.40 0.12 7.39
N ASN A 185 -10.54 0.85 6.66
CA ASN A 185 -10.61 0.98 5.21
C ASN A 185 -9.75 -0.04 4.46
N ASP A 186 -9.31 -1.13 5.10
CA ASP A 186 -8.51 -2.17 4.42
C ASP A 186 -9.44 -3.17 3.69
N PRO A 187 -9.50 -3.16 2.35
CA PRO A 187 -10.31 -4.11 1.59
C PRO A 187 -9.93 -5.59 1.86
N LYS A 188 -8.68 -5.85 2.25
CA LYS A 188 -8.11 -7.19 2.35
C LYS A 188 -8.73 -8.02 3.47
N ILE A 189 -9.15 -7.37 4.57
CA ILE A 189 -9.79 -8.04 5.71
C ILE A 189 -11.10 -8.69 5.27
N ALA A 190 -11.90 -7.98 4.47
CA ALA A 190 -13.17 -8.50 3.99
C ALA A 190 -13.01 -9.54 2.87
N THR A 191 -12.16 -9.27 1.85
CA THR A 191 -12.02 -10.18 0.69
C THR A 191 -11.58 -11.58 1.06
N LYS A 192 -10.80 -11.73 2.14
CA LYS A 192 -10.24 -13.03 2.56
C LYS A 192 -10.98 -13.72 3.71
N ASN A 193 -11.97 -13.07 4.32
CA ASN A 193 -12.68 -13.63 5.49
C ASN A 193 -14.19 -13.71 5.36
N LEU A 194 -14.77 -13.00 4.40
CA LEU A 194 -16.19 -13.14 4.10
C LEU A 194 -16.37 -14.29 3.10
N ASP A 195 -17.35 -15.14 3.38
CA ASP A 195 -17.76 -16.19 2.45
C ASP A 195 -18.47 -15.56 1.23
N ALA A 196 -18.18 -16.02 0.02
CA ALA A 196 -18.89 -15.62 -1.17
C ALA A 196 -20.39 -15.97 -1.09
N SER A 197 -20.75 -17.02 -0.35
CA SER A 197 -22.13 -17.52 -0.24
C SER A 197 -23.08 -16.55 0.48
N ILE A 198 -22.54 -15.65 1.33
CA ILE A 198 -23.30 -14.66 2.09
C ILE A 198 -23.55 -13.37 1.31
N VAL A 199 -22.91 -13.21 0.14
CA VAL A 199 -23.01 -12.03 -0.71
C VAL A 199 -24.22 -12.14 -1.63
N ASP A 200 -25.02 -11.07 -1.67
CA ASP A 200 -26.11 -10.88 -2.63
C ASP A 200 -25.60 -10.15 -3.87
N LYS A 201 -24.94 -9.00 -3.66
CA LYS A 201 -24.49 -8.12 -4.74
C LYS A 201 -23.16 -7.45 -4.41
N VAL A 202 -22.40 -7.11 -5.45
CA VAL A 202 -21.19 -6.29 -5.37
C VAL A 202 -21.43 -5.00 -6.13
N GLN A 203 -21.30 -3.86 -5.47
CA GLN A 203 -21.49 -2.53 -6.05
C GLN A 203 -20.15 -1.82 -6.18
N VAL A 204 -19.88 -1.20 -7.33
CA VAL A 204 -18.66 -0.42 -7.58
C VAL A 204 -19.02 1.00 -7.98
N TYR A 205 -18.40 1.98 -7.32
CA TYR A 205 -18.54 3.41 -7.62
C TYR A 205 -17.25 4.17 -7.30
N ASP A 206 -17.17 5.44 -7.72
CA ASP A 206 -16.00 6.30 -7.50
C ASP A 206 -15.88 6.75 -6.02
N ASP A 207 -14.66 6.72 -5.48
CA ASP A 207 -14.36 7.30 -4.17
C ASP A 207 -14.23 8.83 -4.27
N ARG A 208 -15.34 9.54 -4.06
CA ARG A 208 -15.41 11.01 -4.04
C ARG A 208 -15.77 11.55 -2.66
N GLU A 209 -15.67 10.73 -1.61
CA GLU A 209 -16.09 11.14 -0.26
C GLU A 209 -15.26 12.33 0.26
N ASN A 210 -13.94 12.29 0.01
CA ASN A 210 -12.98 13.34 0.37
C ASN A 210 -12.65 14.28 -0.80
N ASP A 211 -13.37 14.16 -1.92
CA ASP A 211 -13.24 15.05 -3.09
C ASP A 211 -14.63 15.48 -3.60
N PRO A 212 -15.47 16.09 -2.73
CA PRO A 212 -16.78 16.56 -3.15
C PRO A 212 -16.71 17.68 -4.19
N ASP A 213 -15.56 18.33 -4.25
CA ASP A 213 -15.22 19.42 -5.16
C ASP A 213 -14.62 18.90 -6.48
N HIS A 214 -14.56 17.59 -6.72
CA HIS A 214 -14.01 16.98 -7.95
C HIS A 214 -12.66 17.60 -8.40
N LEU A 215 -11.80 17.93 -7.43
CA LEU A 215 -10.46 18.48 -7.62
C LEU A 215 -9.44 17.38 -7.92
N VAL A 216 -9.78 16.11 -7.69
CA VAL A 216 -8.97 14.96 -8.10
C VAL A 216 -9.32 14.59 -9.54
N SER A 217 -8.30 14.43 -10.38
CA SER A 217 -8.43 13.93 -11.76
C SER A 217 -9.23 12.64 -11.78
N GLU A 218 -10.13 12.47 -12.75
CA GLU A 218 -10.84 11.21 -12.93
C GLU A 218 -9.89 10.02 -13.06
N VAL A 219 -8.72 10.20 -13.68
CA VAL A 219 -7.68 9.17 -13.81
C VAL A 219 -7.20 8.67 -12.44
N ASN A 220 -7.16 9.56 -11.44
CA ASN A 220 -6.62 9.31 -10.11
C ASN A 220 -7.69 8.99 -9.05
N VAL A 221 -8.98 8.99 -9.43
CA VAL A 221 -10.07 8.64 -8.53
C VAL A 221 -10.12 7.12 -8.33
N ASN A 222 -9.87 6.69 -7.09
CA ASN A 222 -9.99 5.30 -6.66
C ASN A 222 -11.44 4.82 -6.67
N LYS A 223 -11.64 3.51 -6.52
CA LYS A 223 -12.97 2.89 -6.50
C LYS A 223 -13.34 2.45 -5.08
N ILE A 224 -14.62 2.57 -4.74
CA ILE A 224 -15.22 1.92 -3.57
C ILE A 224 -15.94 0.67 -4.04
N VAL A 225 -15.78 -0.42 -3.30
CA VAL A 225 -16.53 -1.66 -3.52
C VAL A 225 -17.40 -1.96 -2.31
N ASN A 226 -18.71 -1.98 -2.51
CA ASN A 226 -19.67 -2.25 -1.45
C ASN A 226 -20.29 -3.63 -1.64
N ILE A 227 -20.13 -4.48 -0.63
CA ILE A 227 -20.66 -5.84 -0.56
C ILE A 227 -22.03 -5.79 0.10
N LYS A 228 -23.09 -6.05 -0.67
CA LYS A 228 -24.44 -6.22 -0.14
C LYS A 228 -24.65 -7.66 0.25
N LEU A 229 -25.02 -7.90 1.51
CA LEU A 229 -25.26 -9.23 2.04
C LEU A 229 -26.69 -9.69 1.79
N LYS A 230 -26.86 -11.01 1.67
CA LYS A 230 -28.18 -11.65 1.58
C LYS A 230 -29.01 -11.30 2.81
N ARG A 231 -30.33 -11.11 2.62
CA ARG A 231 -31.25 -10.71 3.69
C ARG A 231 -31.19 -11.63 4.93
N ALA A 232 -31.03 -12.94 4.72
CA ALA A 232 -30.89 -13.93 5.81
C ALA A 232 -29.64 -13.70 6.69
N ILE A 233 -28.61 -13.05 6.16
CA ILE A 233 -27.33 -12.79 6.86
C ILE A 233 -27.44 -11.57 7.78
N LYS A 234 -28.37 -10.66 7.52
CA LYS A 234 -28.58 -9.44 8.33
C LYS A 234 -29.07 -9.73 9.74
N ARG A 235 -29.43 -10.98 10.04
CA ARG A 235 -29.82 -11.50 11.36
C ARG A 235 -29.10 -12.81 11.66
N SER A 236 -27.77 -12.80 11.55
CA SER A 236 -26.97 -14.01 11.67
C SER A 236 -25.70 -13.80 12.49
N ILE A 237 -25.15 -14.92 12.93
CA ILE A 237 -23.83 -15.01 13.56
C ILE A 237 -22.97 -15.88 12.66
N PHE A 238 -21.82 -15.38 12.24
CA PHE A 238 -20.90 -16.12 11.37
C PHE A 238 -19.46 -15.77 11.65
N GLY A 239 -18.55 -16.68 11.33
CA GLY A 239 -17.16 -16.51 11.67
C GLY A 239 -16.33 -17.75 11.42
N LYS A 240 -15.09 -17.71 11.91
CA LYS A 240 -14.16 -18.83 11.87
C LYS A 240 -13.27 -18.85 13.10
N VAL A 241 -12.80 -20.03 13.47
CA VAL A 241 -11.76 -20.25 14.49
C VAL A 241 -10.72 -21.19 13.90
N TYR A 242 -9.46 -20.99 14.24
CA TYR A 242 -8.37 -21.84 13.81
C TYR A 242 -7.31 -21.98 14.91
N THR A 243 -6.62 -23.11 14.88
CA THR A 243 -5.48 -23.39 15.75
C THR A 243 -4.52 -24.33 15.01
N GLY A 244 -3.23 -24.18 15.26
CA GLY A 244 -2.21 -25.01 14.64
C GLY A 244 -0.96 -25.11 15.49
N GLY A 245 -0.33 -26.28 15.41
CA GLY A 245 0.91 -26.62 16.11
C GLY A 245 1.88 -27.30 15.15
N GLY A 246 3.17 -27.08 15.37
CA GLY A 246 4.20 -27.45 14.41
C GLY A 246 5.56 -27.71 15.05
N SER A 247 6.47 -28.26 14.25
CA SER A 247 7.86 -28.48 14.65
C SER A 247 8.55 -27.16 15.01
N ARG A 248 9.59 -27.20 15.86
CA ARG A 248 10.36 -26.01 16.31
C ARG A 248 9.50 -25.00 17.10
N ASP A 249 8.61 -25.53 17.94
CA ASP A 249 7.70 -24.79 18.82
C ASP A 249 6.85 -23.75 18.08
N ARG A 250 6.48 -24.07 16.83
CA ARG A 250 5.71 -23.19 15.95
C ARG A 250 4.23 -23.36 16.21
N TYR A 251 3.50 -22.26 16.37
CA TYR A 251 2.07 -22.30 16.62
C TYR A 251 1.33 -21.12 15.96
N GLU A 252 0.04 -21.32 15.75
CA GLU A 252 -0.90 -20.27 15.41
C GLU A 252 -2.26 -20.52 16.06
N THR A 253 -2.95 -19.47 16.45
CA THR A 253 -4.34 -19.56 16.87
C THR A 253 -5.04 -18.25 16.58
N GLY A 254 -6.33 -18.31 16.26
CA GLY A 254 -7.13 -17.11 16.14
C GLY A 254 -8.55 -17.38 15.71
N GLY A 255 -9.32 -16.31 15.60
CA GLY A 255 -10.70 -16.39 15.18
C GLY A 255 -11.28 -15.02 14.83
N LEU A 256 -12.34 -15.06 14.04
CA LEU A 256 -13.17 -13.93 13.66
C LEU A 256 -14.62 -14.31 13.94
N PHE A 257 -15.32 -13.44 14.66
CA PHE A 257 -16.72 -13.57 15.00
C PHE A 257 -17.48 -12.34 14.48
N ASN A 258 -18.60 -12.53 13.80
CA ASN A 258 -19.48 -11.46 13.33
C ASN A 258 -20.90 -11.73 13.77
N MET A 259 -21.59 -10.70 14.26
CA MET A 259 -23.00 -10.72 14.61
C MET A 259 -23.70 -9.52 13.98
N PHE A 260 -24.59 -9.77 13.03
CA PHE A 260 -25.35 -8.74 12.35
C PHE A 260 -26.82 -8.80 12.77
N ARG A 261 -27.39 -7.65 13.10
CA ARG A 261 -28.80 -7.46 13.46
C ARG A 261 -29.33 -6.16 12.88
N ASP A 262 -29.78 -6.23 11.64
CA ASP A 262 -30.34 -5.14 10.84
C ASP A 262 -29.43 -3.88 10.83
N THR A 263 -29.63 -2.95 11.76
CA THR A 263 -28.85 -1.71 11.88
C THR A 263 -27.54 -1.87 12.66
N LEU A 264 -27.41 -2.93 13.47
CA LEU A 264 -26.22 -3.20 14.28
C LEU A 264 -25.32 -4.26 13.62
N GLN A 265 -24.03 -3.98 13.52
CA GLN A 265 -23.02 -4.96 13.13
C GLN A 265 -21.90 -4.95 14.17
N LEU A 266 -21.65 -6.11 14.78
CA LEU A 266 -20.51 -6.33 15.66
C LEU A 266 -19.58 -7.34 15.00
N SER A 267 -18.29 -7.04 14.98
CA SER A 267 -17.24 -7.95 14.57
C SER A 267 -16.15 -7.97 15.62
N VAL A 268 -15.69 -9.16 16.01
CA VAL A 268 -14.64 -9.38 17.01
C VAL A 268 -13.60 -10.30 16.41
N ILE A 269 -12.33 -9.98 16.62
CA ILE A 269 -11.22 -10.73 16.06
C ILE A 269 -10.11 -10.88 17.11
N ALA A 270 -9.46 -12.03 17.16
CA ALA A 270 -8.34 -12.30 18.06
C ALA A 270 -7.39 -13.34 17.47
N MET A 271 -6.09 -13.23 17.73
CA MET A 271 -5.08 -14.20 17.29
C MET A 271 -3.76 -14.12 18.07
N SER A 272 -2.98 -15.19 18.04
CA SER A 272 -1.61 -15.26 18.52
C SER A 272 -0.78 -16.25 17.69
N ASN A 273 0.47 -15.92 17.37
CA ASN A 273 1.38 -16.80 16.62
C ASN A 273 2.86 -16.43 16.84
N ASN A 274 3.77 -17.33 16.45
CA ASN A 274 5.22 -17.07 16.36
C ASN A 274 5.80 -17.43 14.98
N LEU A 275 5.00 -17.20 13.94
CA LEU A 275 5.29 -17.58 12.55
C LEU A 275 5.75 -16.37 11.72
N ASN A 276 6.17 -15.28 12.38
CA ASN A 276 6.41 -13.97 11.77
C ASN A 276 5.18 -13.47 10.98
N LYS A 277 3.98 -13.89 11.40
CA LYS A 277 2.74 -13.27 10.92
C LYS A 277 2.50 -12.08 11.82
N THR A 278 2.43 -10.93 11.20
CA THR A 278 2.14 -9.63 11.80
C THR A 278 0.75 -9.65 12.49
N GLY A 279 0.30 -8.56 13.10
CA GLY A 279 -1.05 -8.40 13.68
C GLY A 279 -1.98 -7.63 12.72
N PHE A 280 -3.32 -7.81 12.72
CA PHE A 280 -4.30 -7.56 11.62
C PHE A 280 -3.93 -6.75 10.37
N SER A 281 -2.76 -6.92 9.77
CA SER A 281 -2.31 -6.17 8.61
C SER A 281 -2.81 -6.82 7.33
N SER A 282 -2.73 -6.02 6.28
CA SER A 282 -2.92 -6.34 4.88
C SER A 282 -2.27 -7.66 4.38
N GLN A 283 -1.41 -8.32 5.16
CA GLN A 283 -0.75 -9.58 4.81
C GLN A 283 -1.21 -10.81 5.63
N GLU A 284 -2.15 -10.70 6.57
CA GLU A 284 -2.34 -11.76 7.58
C GLU A 284 -3.51 -12.70 7.41
N LEU A 285 -4.45 -12.43 6.52
CA LEU A 285 -5.58 -13.33 6.31
C LEU A 285 -5.34 -14.24 5.09
N TYR A 286 -4.06 -14.51 4.81
CA TYR A 286 -3.54 -15.36 3.73
C TYR A 286 -3.66 -16.86 3.96
N SER A 287 -4.08 -17.29 5.14
CA SER A 287 -4.22 -18.71 5.39
C SER A 287 -5.49 -19.03 6.17
N ASN A 288 -6.60 -19.13 5.45
CA ASN A 288 -7.22 -20.46 5.43
C ASN A 288 -6.40 -21.26 4.41
N GLY A 289 -5.21 -21.68 4.85
CA GLY A 289 -4.39 -22.61 4.12
C GLY A 289 -3.37 -22.15 3.05
N GLY A 290 -2.79 -20.94 3.05
CA GLY A 290 -1.73 -20.50 2.07
C GLY A 290 -0.25 -20.47 2.53
N PHE A 291 0.67 -20.18 1.59
CA PHE A 291 2.15 -20.18 1.73
C PHE A 291 2.86 -18.81 1.83
N ASP A 292 2.12 -17.70 1.77
CA ASP A 292 2.72 -16.37 1.81
C ASP A 292 3.22 -16.03 3.23
N ARG A 293 4.48 -16.39 3.53
CA ARG A 293 5.20 -16.09 4.78
C ARG A 293 6.45 -15.23 4.57
N SER A 294 6.54 -14.53 3.44
CA SER A 294 7.59 -13.54 3.15
C SER A 294 7.02 -12.13 3.25
N GLY A 295 7.62 -11.31 4.10
CA GLY A 295 7.20 -9.94 4.40
C GLY A 295 7.18 -9.03 3.17
N GLY A 296 6.24 -8.07 3.18
CA GLY A 296 6.12 -7.04 2.16
C GLY A 296 4.87 -6.18 2.39
N ASP A 297 5.10 -4.88 2.52
CA ASP A 297 4.17 -3.72 2.50
C ASP A 297 3.38 -3.36 3.76
N ALA A 298 3.94 -2.36 4.46
CA ALA A 298 3.24 -1.45 5.37
C ALA A 298 2.47 -0.41 4.55
N LEU A 299 1.13 -0.36 4.67
CA LEU A 299 0.33 0.68 4.02
C LEU A 299 0.19 1.91 4.91
N TRP A 300 0.93 2.94 4.49
CA TRP A 300 0.77 4.35 4.79
C TRP A 300 -0.62 4.86 4.38
N ASN A 301 -1.35 5.46 5.33
CA ASN A 301 -2.15 6.70 5.28
C ASN A 301 -3.41 6.61 6.16
N GLY A 302 -3.28 6.94 7.45
CA GLY A 302 -4.40 7.15 8.40
C GLY A 302 -4.45 6.21 9.62
N SER A 303 -3.37 6.11 10.39
CA SER A 303 -3.28 5.65 11.80
C SER A 303 -4.10 4.41 12.25
N VAL A 304 -3.58 3.21 11.97
CA VAL A 304 -3.34 2.12 12.94
C VAL A 304 -2.05 1.43 12.49
N GLN A 305 -0.99 1.51 13.29
CA GLN A 305 0.31 0.91 12.97
C GLN A 305 0.24 -0.60 13.30
N LEU A 306 -0.24 -1.38 12.33
CA LEU A 306 -0.31 -2.85 12.45
C LEU A 306 1.10 -3.40 12.25
N GLY A 307 1.71 -3.76 13.38
CA GLY A 307 3.14 -4.04 13.56
C GLY A 307 3.68 -5.11 12.62
N GLY A 308 4.86 -4.82 12.06
CA GLY A 308 5.62 -5.69 11.17
C GLY A 308 6.75 -4.94 10.47
N ARG A 309 7.81 -4.60 11.21
CA ARG A 309 9.01 -3.97 10.61
C ARG A 309 9.90 -5.08 10.02
N GLY A 310 9.93 -5.18 8.70
CA GLY A 310 10.76 -6.10 7.93
C GLY A 310 12.26 -5.80 7.97
N TRP A 311 12.93 -6.11 9.09
CA TRP A 311 14.39 -6.12 9.19
C TRP A 311 14.87 -7.33 10.01
N GLY A 312 14.67 -8.55 9.48
CA GLY A 312 15.13 -9.79 10.13
C GLY A 312 14.50 -10.07 11.50
N GLY A 313 14.78 -11.24 12.06
CA GLY A 313 14.26 -11.64 13.36
C GLY A 313 13.13 -12.66 13.32
N ILE A 314 12.83 -13.20 14.51
CA ILE A 314 11.69 -14.09 14.77
C ILE A 314 10.71 -13.31 15.64
N GLU A 315 9.50 -13.12 15.13
CA GLU A 315 8.43 -12.37 15.76
C GLU A 315 7.38 -13.30 16.36
N LYS A 316 7.00 -13.01 17.61
CA LYS A 316 5.76 -13.47 18.24
C LYS A 316 4.78 -12.31 18.27
N VAL A 317 3.57 -12.55 17.80
CA VAL A 317 2.52 -11.53 17.71
C VAL A 317 1.25 -12.04 18.37
N THR A 318 0.64 -11.19 19.18
CA THR A 318 -0.71 -11.36 19.73
C THR A 318 -1.52 -10.13 19.37
N SER A 319 -2.75 -10.30 18.91
CA SER A 319 -3.61 -9.17 18.56
C SER A 319 -5.08 -9.50 18.78
N SER A 320 -5.86 -8.49 19.18
CA SER A 320 -7.32 -8.60 19.26
C SER A 320 -7.98 -7.28 18.92
N GLY A 321 -9.22 -7.31 18.49
CA GLY A 321 -9.98 -6.09 18.25
C GLY A 321 -11.45 -6.33 18.05
N PHE A 322 -12.22 -5.26 18.09
CA PHE A 322 -13.62 -5.28 17.72
C PHE A 322 -13.97 -4.07 16.85
N ASN A 323 -15.02 -4.24 16.07
CA ASN A 323 -15.61 -3.22 15.23
C ASN A 323 -17.12 -3.23 15.44
N LEU A 324 -17.67 -2.09 15.84
CA LEU A 324 -19.08 -1.89 16.11
C LEU A 324 -19.63 -0.82 15.17
N ASN A 325 -20.59 -1.18 14.33
CA ASN A 325 -21.33 -0.25 13.48
C ASN A 325 -22.79 -0.18 13.91
N GLY A 326 -23.35 1.02 13.97
CA GLY A 326 -24.77 1.27 14.22
C GLY A 326 -25.35 2.33 13.28
N ASP A 327 -26.44 2.00 12.60
CA ASP A 327 -27.25 2.99 11.88
C ASP A 327 -28.43 3.45 12.75
N TYR A 328 -28.55 4.76 12.95
CA TYR A 328 -29.66 5.39 13.66
C TYR A 328 -30.52 6.16 12.66
N GLY A 329 -31.54 5.48 12.15
CA GLY A 329 -32.36 5.97 11.06
C GLY A 329 -31.59 6.07 9.73
N LYS A 330 -31.97 7.02 8.88
CA LYS A 330 -31.31 7.26 7.57
C LYS A 330 -30.20 8.31 7.61
N LYS A 331 -30.03 9.00 8.74
CA LYS A 331 -29.26 10.25 8.85
C LYS A 331 -27.97 10.11 9.65
N LEU A 332 -27.90 9.19 10.61
CA LEU A 332 -26.76 9.06 11.50
C LEU A 332 -26.18 7.65 11.43
N LYS A 333 -24.88 7.57 11.18
CA LYS A 333 -24.11 6.34 11.33
C LYS A 333 -23.01 6.54 12.35
N LEU A 334 -22.86 5.55 13.20
CA LEU A 334 -21.82 5.50 14.22
C LEU A 334 -20.97 4.26 14.00
N ASN A 335 -19.66 4.43 14.13
CA ASN A 335 -18.70 3.35 14.13
C ASN A 335 -17.71 3.55 15.28
N LEU A 336 -17.39 2.46 15.98
CA LEU A 336 -16.37 2.40 17.01
C LEU A 336 -15.52 1.16 16.77
N MET A 337 -14.21 1.36 16.71
CA MET A 337 -13.22 0.32 16.55
C MET A 337 -12.20 0.38 17.68
N TYR A 338 -11.81 -0.79 18.17
CA TYR A 338 -10.73 -0.94 19.14
C TYR A 338 -9.81 -2.07 18.71
N PHE A 339 -8.51 -1.84 18.80
CA PHE A 339 -7.48 -2.84 18.54
C PHE A 339 -6.42 -2.83 19.64
N TYR A 340 -6.00 -4.02 19.99
CA TYR A 340 -4.88 -4.32 20.86
C TYR A 340 -3.86 -5.15 20.07
N ASN A 341 -2.57 -4.82 20.19
CA ASN A 341 -1.49 -5.61 19.65
C ASN A 341 -0.33 -5.71 20.65
N GLU A 342 0.33 -6.86 20.63
CA GLU A 342 1.62 -7.10 21.27
C GLU A 342 2.53 -7.81 20.27
N THR A 343 3.75 -7.30 20.12
CA THR A 343 4.77 -7.89 19.27
C THR A 343 6.06 -8.03 20.06
N ARG A 344 6.67 -9.22 20.02
CA ARG A 344 8.02 -9.48 20.50
C ARG A 344 8.87 -9.94 19.33
N ASN A 345 9.89 -9.16 18.96
CA ASN A 345 10.84 -9.51 17.91
C ASN A 345 12.21 -9.82 18.51
N ILE A 346 12.77 -10.97 18.17
CA ILE A 346 14.12 -11.37 18.53
C ILE A 346 14.96 -11.39 17.25
N ASN A 347 15.83 -10.40 17.10
CA ASN A 347 16.75 -10.28 15.99
C ASN A 347 18.18 -10.63 16.43
N GLN A 348 18.82 -11.50 15.68
CA GLN A 348 20.22 -11.86 15.85
C GLN A 348 20.88 -11.68 14.49
N SER A 349 21.90 -10.84 14.44
CA SER A 349 22.62 -10.57 13.22
C SER A 349 24.12 -10.64 13.41
N SER A 350 24.81 -10.96 12.32
CA SER A 350 26.27 -10.92 12.24
C SER A 350 26.67 -10.18 10.99
N ASN A 351 27.54 -9.20 11.14
CA ASN A 351 28.06 -8.41 10.04
C ASN A 351 29.57 -8.54 9.95
N PHE A 352 30.07 -8.59 8.71
CA PHE A 352 31.49 -8.47 8.39
C PHE A 352 31.68 -7.26 7.48
N VAL A 353 32.58 -6.37 7.87
CA VAL A 353 32.83 -5.10 7.16
C VAL A 353 34.27 -5.07 6.72
N GLU A 354 34.51 -4.87 5.42
CA GLU A 354 35.80 -4.56 4.83
C GLU A 354 35.80 -3.09 4.45
N GLN A 355 36.49 -2.24 5.20
CA GLN A 355 36.56 -0.81 4.95
C GLN A 355 37.92 -0.44 4.36
N TYR A 356 37.91 0.16 3.16
CA TYR A 356 39.11 0.63 2.48
C TYR A 356 39.48 2.01 3.04
N ILE A 357 40.59 2.04 3.78
CA ILE A 357 41.23 3.24 4.29
C ILE A 357 42.48 3.47 3.41
N ARG A 358 42.94 4.71 3.24
CA ARG A 358 43.96 5.08 2.23
C ARG A 358 45.14 4.12 2.14
N ASP A 359 45.69 3.72 3.27
CA ASP A 359 46.92 2.95 3.44
C ASP A 359 46.69 1.51 3.92
N THR A 360 45.45 1.12 4.27
CA THR A 360 45.13 -0.21 4.79
C THR A 360 43.65 -0.57 4.64
N THR A 361 43.33 -1.85 4.74
CA THR A 361 41.92 -2.29 4.84
C THR A 361 41.61 -2.63 6.29
N LEU A 362 40.59 -1.97 6.86
CA LEU A 362 40.08 -2.28 8.19
C LEU A 362 38.97 -3.32 8.06
N PHE A 363 39.19 -4.47 8.67
CA PHE A 363 38.22 -5.54 8.76
C PHE A 363 37.53 -5.48 10.12
N SER A 364 36.20 -5.57 10.14
CA SER A 364 35.44 -5.62 11.39
C SER A 364 34.41 -6.73 11.38
N ARG A 365 34.34 -7.51 12.45
CA ARG A 365 33.28 -8.52 12.68
C ARG A 365 32.44 -8.07 13.84
N ASN A 366 31.12 -7.98 13.62
CA ASN A 366 30.16 -7.54 14.63
C ASN A 366 29.05 -8.58 14.75
N ALA A 367 28.74 -9.02 15.97
CA ALA A 367 27.55 -9.77 16.31
C ALA A 367 26.60 -8.86 17.08
N TYR A 368 25.34 -8.82 16.68
CA TYR A 368 24.30 -7.98 17.27
C TYR A 368 23.11 -8.85 17.68
N GLY A 369 22.61 -8.61 18.88
CA GLY A 369 21.40 -9.20 19.41
C GLY A 369 20.45 -8.09 19.85
N SER A 370 19.20 -8.16 19.40
CA SER A 370 18.14 -7.24 19.82
C SER A 370 16.87 -8.01 20.16
N GLU A 371 16.31 -7.71 21.31
CA GLU A 371 14.95 -8.08 21.67
C GLU A 371 14.13 -6.80 21.75
N SER A 372 13.08 -6.69 20.94
CA SER A 372 12.14 -5.57 21.02
C SER A 372 10.74 -6.07 21.36
N LYS A 373 10.08 -5.38 22.30
CA LYS A 373 8.68 -5.60 22.67
C LYS A 373 7.90 -4.33 22.40
N SER A 374 6.78 -4.47 21.71
CA SER A 374 5.85 -3.40 21.41
C SER A 374 4.46 -3.80 21.88
N PHE A 375 3.78 -2.87 22.53
CA PHE A 375 2.42 -3.00 23.02
C PHE A 375 1.63 -1.80 22.55
N GLY A 376 0.49 -2.02 21.90
CA GLY A 376 -0.29 -0.98 21.25
C GLY A 376 -1.79 -1.10 21.52
N HIS A 377 -2.43 0.01 21.85
CA HIS A 377 -3.88 0.17 21.82
C HIS A 377 -4.26 1.23 20.80
N ASN A 378 -5.28 0.95 19.99
CA ASN A 378 -5.81 1.89 19.01
C ASN A 378 -7.33 1.94 19.13
N ILE A 379 -7.89 3.13 19.30
CA ILE A 379 -9.33 3.38 19.35
C ILE A 379 -9.66 4.35 18.22
N ASN A 380 -10.57 3.98 17.34
CA ASN A 380 -11.02 4.83 16.23
C ASN A 380 -12.53 4.97 16.30
N GLY A 381 -13.02 6.19 16.09
CA GLY A 381 -14.44 6.47 15.96
C GLY A 381 -14.77 7.05 14.60
N LEU A 382 -16.03 6.90 14.20
CA LEU A 382 -16.60 7.61 13.07
C LEU A 382 -18.04 7.98 13.38
N VAL A 383 -18.35 9.27 13.22
CA VAL A 383 -19.70 9.81 13.22
C VAL A 383 -19.96 10.39 11.83
N GLU A 384 -20.88 9.78 11.09
CA GLU A 384 -21.35 10.30 9.80
C GLU A 384 -22.79 10.79 9.97
N TRP A 385 -22.99 12.11 9.89
CA TRP A 385 -24.29 12.74 10.01
C TRP A 385 -24.69 13.46 8.72
N LYS A 386 -25.79 13.01 8.13
CA LYS A 386 -26.40 13.55 6.90
C LYS A 386 -27.81 14.03 7.24
N PRO A 387 -27.97 15.27 7.77
CA PRO A 387 -29.28 15.78 8.17
C PRO A 387 -30.26 15.92 7.00
N ASP A 388 -29.73 16.17 5.79
CA ASP A 388 -30.46 16.30 4.54
C ASP A 388 -29.63 15.80 3.35
N THR A 389 -30.05 16.12 2.11
CA THR A 389 -29.38 15.67 0.87
C THR A 389 -28.19 16.53 0.43
N VAL A 390 -27.97 17.68 1.06
CA VAL A 390 -26.94 18.65 0.67
C VAL A 390 -25.87 18.86 1.73
N ASN A 391 -26.16 18.59 2.99
CA ASN A 391 -25.24 18.74 4.11
C ASN A 391 -24.77 17.38 4.62
N SER A 392 -23.46 17.27 4.87
CA SER A 392 -22.86 16.11 5.53
C SER A 392 -21.77 16.56 6.49
N LEU A 393 -21.78 15.98 7.68
CA LEU A 393 -20.75 16.14 8.70
C LEU A 393 -20.12 14.77 8.97
N THR A 394 -18.80 14.71 8.91
CA THR A 394 -18.03 13.52 9.24
C THR A 394 -17.01 13.86 10.32
N TYR A 395 -17.07 13.17 11.45
CA TYR A 395 -16.12 13.32 12.55
C TYR A 395 -15.41 11.99 12.81
N ARG A 396 -14.08 12.01 12.80
CA ARG A 396 -13.22 10.83 12.95
C ARG A 396 -12.18 11.08 14.06
N PRO A 397 -12.48 10.75 15.31
CA PRO A 397 -11.48 10.73 16.38
C PRO A 397 -10.61 9.47 16.27
N ASN A 398 -9.33 9.63 16.61
CA ASN A 398 -8.39 8.54 16.81
C ASN A 398 -7.63 8.74 18.12
N LEU A 399 -7.40 7.63 18.82
CA LEU A 399 -6.55 7.55 19.99
C LEU A 399 -5.62 6.36 19.81
N SER A 400 -4.32 6.55 20.01
CA SER A 400 -3.38 5.44 20.09
C SER A 400 -2.47 5.58 21.30
N PHE A 401 -2.12 4.45 21.89
CA PHE A 401 -1.19 4.35 23.01
C PHE A 401 -0.21 3.25 22.68
N ASN A 402 1.07 3.54 22.67
CA ASN A 402 2.10 2.57 22.33
C ASN A 402 3.19 2.59 23.39
N ASN A 403 3.59 1.42 23.82
CA ASN A 403 4.72 1.21 24.71
C ASN A 403 5.72 0.33 23.97
N ASN A 404 6.95 0.79 23.89
CA ASN A 404 8.03 0.08 23.22
C ASN A 404 9.17 -0.10 24.21
N SER A 405 9.76 -1.29 24.22
CA SER A 405 11.02 -1.55 24.90
C SER A 405 11.94 -2.31 23.95
N SER A 406 13.23 -2.01 24.01
CA SER A 406 14.23 -2.76 23.28
C SER A 406 15.49 -2.94 24.11
N ASP A 407 15.97 -4.17 24.12
CA ASP A 407 17.25 -4.55 24.69
C ASP A 407 18.17 -4.91 23.54
N ASN A 408 19.32 -4.24 23.49
CA ASN A 408 20.27 -4.34 22.40
C ASN A 408 21.63 -4.70 22.97
N SER A 409 22.33 -5.58 22.28
CA SER A 409 23.69 -5.95 22.59
C SER A 409 24.47 -6.05 21.29
N SER A 410 25.71 -5.59 21.30
CA SER A 410 26.62 -5.85 20.20
C SER A 410 28.00 -6.15 20.74
N ASN A 411 28.69 -7.07 20.07
CA ASN A 411 30.08 -7.37 20.32
C ASN A 411 30.79 -7.37 18.98
N GLY A 412 31.95 -6.75 18.91
CA GLY A 412 32.72 -6.74 17.69
C GLY A 412 34.21 -6.62 17.93
N ASN A 413 34.96 -6.96 16.89
CA ASN A 413 36.39 -6.73 16.85
C ASN A 413 36.77 -6.16 15.49
N SER A 414 37.87 -5.41 15.50
CA SER A 414 38.46 -4.86 14.28
C SER A 414 39.93 -5.27 14.19
N TYR A 415 40.39 -5.50 12.97
CA TYR A 415 41.78 -5.84 12.63
C TYR A 415 42.15 -5.22 11.28
N ASN A 416 43.44 -5.03 11.00
CA ASN A 416 43.89 -4.46 9.73
C ASN A 416 45.14 -5.18 9.21
N SER A 417 45.68 -4.74 8.08
CA SER A 417 46.84 -5.37 7.45
C SER A 417 48.13 -5.31 8.30
N PHE A 418 48.18 -4.43 9.30
CA PHE A 418 49.37 -4.20 10.14
C PHE A 418 49.24 -4.83 11.53
N ASN A 419 48.03 -4.91 12.08
CA ASN A 419 47.74 -5.37 13.42
C ASN A 419 46.70 -6.49 13.37
N ALA A 420 47.07 -7.64 13.94
CA ALA A 420 46.18 -8.80 14.08
C ALA A 420 44.91 -8.49 14.89
N ARG A 421 44.95 -7.45 15.75
CA ARG A 421 43.80 -6.93 16.49
C ARG A 421 44.00 -5.44 16.77
N VAL A 422 43.04 -4.62 16.37
CA VAL A 422 43.05 -3.16 16.57
C VAL A 422 42.26 -2.81 17.83
N ASN A 423 41.01 -3.27 17.92
CA ASN A 423 40.18 -3.08 19.11
C ASN A 423 39.09 -4.16 19.23
N ASP A 424 38.54 -4.24 20.44
CA ASP A 424 37.29 -4.91 20.74
C ASP A 424 36.25 -3.89 21.20
N ASN A 425 35.01 -4.07 20.77
CA ASN A 425 33.87 -3.24 21.16
C ASN A 425 32.77 -4.12 21.77
N GLU A 426 32.30 -3.74 22.94
CA GLU A 426 31.08 -4.29 23.54
C GLU A 426 30.11 -3.14 23.77
N SER A 427 28.88 -3.28 23.30
CA SER A 427 27.82 -2.34 23.62
C SER A 427 26.57 -3.04 24.14
N LYS A 428 25.93 -2.40 25.11
CA LYS A 428 24.63 -2.79 25.68
C LYS A 428 23.75 -1.56 25.71
N GLY A 429 22.52 -1.68 25.24
CA GLY A 429 21.59 -0.58 25.20
C GLY A 429 20.19 -1.04 25.54
N THR A 430 19.58 -0.47 26.57
CA THR A 430 18.15 -0.68 26.87
C THR A 430 17.42 0.61 26.58
N ASN A 431 16.33 0.56 25.84
CA ASN A 431 15.50 1.72 25.56
C ASN A 431 14.05 1.38 25.87
N SER A 432 13.38 2.22 26.64
CA SER A 432 11.95 2.15 26.88
C SER A 432 11.30 3.44 26.40
N GLY A 433 10.08 3.36 25.91
CA GLY A 433 9.36 4.54 25.47
C GLY A 433 7.87 4.34 25.49
N ASN A 434 7.15 5.43 25.74
CA ASN A 434 5.72 5.49 25.60
C ASN A 434 5.36 6.63 24.65
N SER A 435 4.38 6.37 23.80
CA SER A 435 3.79 7.41 22.97
C SER A 435 2.29 7.33 23.08
N SER A 436 1.66 8.49 23.00
CA SER A 436 0.22 8.59 22.92
C SER A 436 -0.12 9.55 21.80
N THR A 437 -1.10 9.20 20.99
CA THR A 437 -1.64 10.07 19.95
C THR A 437 -3.10 10.32 20.23
N PHE A 438 -3.50 11.58 20.28
CA PHE A 438 -4.88 11.98 20.05
C PHE A 438 -4.93 12.73 18.73
N GLY A 439 -5.80 12.28 17.83
CA GLY A 439 -6.08 12.98 16.60
C GLY A 439 -7.57 13.06 16.36
N HIS A 440 -8.01 14.08 15.65
CA HIS A 440 -9.33 14.05 15.06
C HIS A 440 -9.36 14.74 13.69
N SER A 441 -10.30 14.32 12.86
CA SER A 441 -10.65 14.98 11.61
C SER A 441 -12.14 15.28 11.58
N LEU A 442 -12.48 16.55 11.41
CA LEU A 442 -13.86 17.02 11.26
C LEU A 442 -14.00 17.59 9.85
N ILE A 443 -14.91 17.03 9.07
CA ILE A 443 -15.21 17.47 7.71
C ILE A 443 -16.68 17.83 7.65
N TYR A 444 -16.97 19.09 7.37
CA TYR A 444 -18.31 19.55 7.03
C TYR A 444 -18.34 19.89 5.55
N ASN A 445 -19.33 19.36 4.85
CA ASN A 445 -19.52 19.59 3.43
C ASN A 445 -20.96 19.97 3.15
N ARG A 446 -21.14 21.02 2.35
CA ARG A 446 -22.42 21.49 1.86
C ARG A 446 -22.39 21.63 0.34
N ARG A 447 -23.33 20.97 -0.34
CA ARG A 447 -23.55 21.07 -1.79
C ARG A 447 -24.61 22.11 -2.13
N GLY A 448 -24.50 22.74 -3.29
CA GLY A 448 -25.48 23.67 -3.83
C GLY A 448 -26.80 22.98 -4.17
N LYS A 449 -27.92 23.52 -3.70
CA LYS A 449 -29.27 22.97 -4.00
C LYS A 449 -29.63 23.08 -5.48
N LYS A 450 -29.28 24.20 -6.13
CA LYS A 450 -29.59 24.49 -7.54
C LYS A 450 -28.44 24.10 -8.49
N ARG A 451 -27.20 24.28 -8.05
CA ARG A 451 -25.99 23.99 -8.83
C ARG A 451 -25.24 22.82 -8.18
N ARG A 452 -25.32 21.64 -8.80
CA ARG A 452 -24.76 20.40 -8.22
C ARG A 452 -23.23 20.40 -8.06
N GLU A 453 -22.53 21.27 -8.81
CA GLU A 453 -21.07 21.44 -8.73
C GLU A 453 -20.63 22.58 -7.80
N GLU A 454 -21.58 23.32 -7.21
CA GLU A 454 -21.30 24.29 -6.16
C GLU A 454 -21.14 23.55 -4.84
N SER A 455 -20.07 23.85 -4.11
CA SER A 455 -19.77 23.16 -2.87
C SER A 455 -18.92 24.02 -1.94
N PHE A 456 -19.14 23.78 -0.65
CA PHE A 456 -18.40 24.38 0.45
C PHE A 456 -17.92 23.26 1.35
N THR A 457 -16.61 23.20 1.56
CA THR A 457 -15.97 22.20 2.40
C THR A 457 -15.17 22.90 3.49
N LEU A 458 -15.45 22.54 4.75
CA LEU A 458 -14.70 22.92 5.93
C LEU A 458 -14.03 21.66 6.47
N THR A 459 -12.70 21.70 6.61
CA THR A 459 -11.92 20.62 7.19
C THR A 459 -11.13 21.16 8.38
N HIS A 460 -11.28 20.53 9.53
CA HIS A 460 -10.52 20.83 10.73
C HIS A 460 -9.83 19.55 11.23
N ASN A 461 -8.51 19.57 11.29
CA ASN A 461 -7.72 18.48 11.84
C ASN A 461 -6.92 18.95 13.05
N LEU A 462 -6.75 18.06 14.01
CA LEU A 462 -5.97 18.31 15.21
C LEU A 462 -5.20 17.03 15.54
N SER A 463 -3.96 17.18 16.00
CA SER A 463 -3.13 16.05 16.42
C SER A 463 -2.21 16.46 17.57
N PHE A 464 -2.13 15.60 18.58
CA PHE A 464 -1.19 15.69 19.69
C PHE A 464 -0.47 14.36 19.81
N ASN A 465 0.85 14.39 19.83
CA ASN A 465 1.72 13.22 19.81
C ASN A 465 2.84 13.36 20.84
N PRO A 466 2.54 13.35 22.16
CA PRO A 466 3.56 13.18 23.17
C PRO A 466 4.26 11.83 23.04
N ASN A 467 5.57 11.85 23.17
CA ASN A 467 6.43 10.67 23.18
C ASN A 467 7.55 10.87 24.20
N LYS A 468 7.67 9.95 25.15
CA LYS A 468 8.78 9.93 26.11
C LYS A 468 9.60 8.68 25.92
N THR A 469 10.91 8.82 26.01
CA THR A 469 11.84 7.70 25.90
C THR A 469 12.95 7.82 26.93
N ASP A 470 13.27 6.70 27.56
CA ASP A 470 14.39 6.55 28.48
C ASP A 470 15.32 5.46 27.94
N GLY A 471 16.60 5.77 27.84
CA GLY A 471 17.60 4.88 27.26
C GLY A 471 18.88 4.82 28.08
N PHE A 472 19.34 3.63 28.39
CA PHE A 472 20.65 3.39 28.98
C PHE A 472 21.56 2.80 27.92
N ASN A 473 22.74 3.37 27.74
CA ASN A 473 23.70 2.95 26.71
C ASN A 473 25.09 2.83 27.32
N MET A 474 25.63 1.62 27.28
CA MET A 474 27.02 1.33 27.62
C MET A 474 27.77 0.95 26.36
N ASN A 475 28.92 1.56 26.12
CA ASN A 475 29.85 1.18 25.07
C ASN A 475 31.27 1.12 25.64
N ARG A 476 31.91 -0.03 25.52
CA ARG A 476 33.27 -0.28 25.98
C ARG A 476 34.14 -0.64 24.79
N THR A 477 35.13 0.19 24.51
CA THR A 477 36.17 -0.08 23.53
C THR A 477 37.46 -0.42 24.25
N THR A 478 37.99 -1.62 23.99
CA THR A 478 39.33 -2.03 24.44
C THR A 478 40.25 -1.98 23.24
N SER A 479 41.18 -1.02 23.22
CA SER A 479 42.14 -0.87 22.13
C SER A 479 43.45 -1.59 22.42
N TYR A 480 44.06 -2.11 21.36
CA TYR A 480 45.38 -2.74 21.36
C TYR A 480 46.42 -1.93 20.58
N VAL A 481 46.04 -0.74 20.09
CA VAL A 481 46.92 0.16 19.34
C VAL A 481 46.89 1.56 19.95
N SER A 482 48.01 2.28 19.88
CA SER A 482 48.12 3.64 20.44
C SER A 482 47.28 4.70 19.71
N THR A 483 46.89 4.43 18.46
CA THR A 483 46.12 5.34 17.61
C THR A 483 44.64 5.43 18.00
N VAL A 484 44.13 4.47 18.77
CA VAL A 484 42.76 4.46 19.29
C VAL A 484 42.83 4.26 20.80
N PRO A 485 42.40 5.19 21.65
CA PRO A 485 42.40 4.96 23.09
C PRO A 485 41.27 4.00 23.49
N SER A 486 41.51 3.19 24.53
CA SER A 486 40.43 2.48 25.22
C SER A 486 39.50 3.49 25.91
N PHE A 487 38.20 3.27 25.85
CA PHE A 487 37.23 4.12 26.53
C PHE A 487 36.01 3.33 26.99
N LEU A 488 35.34 3.85 28.02
CA LEU A 488 34.05 3.39 28.50
C LEU A 488 33.10 4.58 28.48
N LEU A 489 31.99 4.42 27.77
CA LEU A 489 30.86 5.32 27.77
C LEU A 489 29.71 4.60 28.47
N ASP A 490 29.20 5.15 29.56
CA ASP A 490 28.05 4.62 30.30
C ASP A 490 27.07 5.77 30.55
N ARG A 491 25.98 5.81 29.77
CA ARG A 491 25.08 6.96 29.63
C ARG A 491 23.62 6.64 29.88
N TYR A 492 22.92 7.63 30.43
CA TYR A 492 21.47 7.69 30.50
C TYR A 492 20.95 8.84 29.64
N ASN A 493 20.04 8.52 28.72
CA ASN A 493 19.41 9.46 27.80
C ASN A 493 17.92 9.51 28.10
N THR A 494 17.37 10.70 28.32
CA THR A 494 15.92 10.92 28.38
C THR A 494 15.51 11.83 27.23
N SER A 495 14.35 11.57 26.65
CA SER A 495 13.70 12.47 25.70
C SER A 495 12.23 12.62 26.00
N ASP A 496 11.73 13.86 26.02
CA ASP A 496 10.31 14.21 26.11
C ASP A 496 9.98 15.09 24.90
N ASN A 497 9.33 14.49 23.90
CA ASN A 497 8.94 15.16 22.68
C ASN A 497 7.43 15.38 22.67
N LYS A 498 6.98 16.62 22.56
CA LYS A 498 5.55 16.98 22.48
C LYS A 498 5.29 17.69 21.16
N ASN A 499 4.78 16.93 20.20
CA ASN A 499 4.39 17.48 18.91
C ASN A 499 2.88 17.73 18.88
N SER A 500 2.48 18.95 18.61
CA SER A 500 1.07 19.31 18.37
C SER A 500 0.91 20.01 17.05
N SER A 501 -0.16 19.68 16.33
CA SER A 501 -0.51 20.32 15.08
C SER A 501 -2.01 20.50 14.96
N GLY A 502 -2.41 21.60 14.34
CA GLY A 502 -3.81 21.91 14.04
C GLY A 502 -3.90 22.55 12.66
N SER A 503 -4.87 22.14 11.87
CA SER A 503 -5.14 22.74 10.56
C SER A 503 -6.61 23.02 10.37
N LEU A 504 -6.90 24.21 9.84
CA LEU A 504 -8.22 24.62 9.41
C LEU A 504 -8.15 24.94 7.93
N SER A 505 -8.96 24.28 7.11
CA SER A 505 -9.05 24.53 5.68
C SER A 505 -10.50 24.79 5.27
N LEU A 506 -10.68 25.84 4.47
CA LEU A 506 -11.94 26.22 3.85
C LEU A 506 -11.76 26.13 2.34
N SER A 507 -12.67 25.42 1.67
CA SER A 507 -12.76 25.39 0.22
C SER A 507 -14.15 25.84 -0.21
N TYR A 508 -14.19 26.76 -1.15
CA TYR A 508 -15.43 27.16 -1.81
C TYR A 508 -15.26 27.02 -3.31
N ARG A 509 -16.14 26.24 -3.93
CA ARG A 509 -16.16 25.98 -5.36
C ARG A 509 -17.44 26.52 -5.96
N TYR A 510 -17.30 27.34 -6.99
CA TYR A 510 -18.41 28.01 -7.65
C TYR A 510 -18.36 27.84 -9.17
N PRO A 511 -19.34 27.14 -9.78
CA PRO A 511 -19.42 27.00 -11.23
C PRO A 511 -20.01 28.28 -11.86
N LEU A 512 -19.16 29.09 -12.50
CA LEU A 512 -19.57 30.26 -13.29
C LEU A 512 -20.39 29.84 -14.52
N SER A 513 -20.02 28.71 -15.14
CA SER A 513 -20.76 28.07 -16.24
C SER A 513 -20.52 26.56 -16.25
N LYS A 514 -21.14 25.82 -17.18
CA LYS A 514 -20.85 24.39 -17.38
C LYS A 514 -19.37 24.12 -17.76
N LYS A 515 -18.71 25.11 -18.37
CA LYS A 515 -17.32 25.01 -18.84
C LYS A 515 -16.30 25.65 -17.90
N LEU A 516 -16.72 26.53 -17.00
CA LEU A 516 -15.80 27.32 -16.17
C LEU A 516 -16.23 27.23 -14.70
N VAL A 517 -15.32 26.74 -13.88
CA VAL A 517 -15.50 26.65 -12.42
C VAL A 517 -14.33 27.37 -11.77
N VAL A 518 -14.63 28.16 -10.75
CA VAL A 518 -13.61 28.84 -9.94
C VAL A 518 -13.67 28.26 -8.54
N ASP A 519 -12.51 28.08 -7.93
CA ASP A 519 -12.37 27.62 -6.56
C ASP A 519 -11.39 28.51 -5.79
N VAL A 520 -11.64 28.66 -4.50
CA VAL A 520 -10.69 29.28 -3.59
C VAL A 520 -10.53 28.35 -2.40
N VAL A 521 -9.29 27.95 -2.14
CA VAL A 521 -8.91 27.20 -0.95
C VAL A 521 -8.08 28.09 -0.05
N THR A 522 -8.51 28.24 1.20
CA THR A 522 -7.71 28.90 2.24
C THR A 522 -7.40 27.89 3.35
N SER A 523 -6.22 28.02 3.95
CA SER A 523 -5.85 27.21 5.11
C SER A 523 -4.97 27.98 6.08
N ALA A 524 -5.09 27.61 7.35
CA ALA A 524 -4.21 28.02 8.42
C ALA A 524 -3.75 26.77 9.18
N ASP A 525 -2.44 26.58 9.24
CA ASP A 525 -1.79 25.46 9.89
C ASP A 525 -0.91 25.97 11.02
N TYR A 526 -1.04 25.35 12.19
CA TYR A 526 -0.18 25.57 13.34
C TYR A 526 0.56 24.26 13.64
N ASN A 527 1.88 24.35 13.80
CA ASN A 527 2.71 23.24 14.26
C ASN A 527 3.58 23.72 15.42
N ASN A 528 3.60 22.96 16.50
CA ASN A 528 4.50 23.14 17.62
C ASN A 528 5.25 21.84 17.87
N ALA A 529 6.56 21.87 17.72
CA ALA A 529 7.45 20.77 18.02
C ALA A 529 8.30 21.16 19.23
N ASP A 530 8.03 20.51 20.36
CA ASP A 530 8.76 20.66 21.61
C ASP A 530 9.63 19.42 21.79
N GLN A 531 10.95 19.60 21.86
CA GLN A 531 11.93 18.52 21.84
C GLN A 531 12.93 18.72 22.97
N ASN A 532 12.75 17.94 24.03
CA ASN A 532 13.65 17.95 25.17
C ASN A 532 14.45 16.66 25.15
N GLN A 533 15.78 16.78 25.20
CA GLN A 533 16.70 15.66 25.27
C GLN A 533 17.78 15.98 26.30
N PHE A 534 17.94 15.11 27.29
CA PHE A 534 19.01 15.25 28.28
C PHE A 534 19.84 13.97 28.34
N VAL A 535 21.15 14.15 28.44
CA VAL A 535 22.13 13.08 28.45
C VAL A 535 22.98 13.21 29.71
N TYR A 536 23.12 12.11 30.44
CA TYR A 536 23.87 12.05 31.68
C TYR A 536 24.93 10.93 31.61
N ASP A 537 26.17 11.25 31.97
CA ASP A 537 27.19 10.24 32.25
C ASP A 537 27.02 9.70 33.67
N ARG A 538 27.45 8.46 33.88
CA ARG A 538 27.51 7.83 35.19
C ARG A 538 28.68 8.36 36.02
N ASP A 539 28.39 8.87 37.21
CA ASP A 539 29.38 9.22 38.21
C ASP A 539 29.98 7.95 38.83
N THR A 540 31.31 7.82 38.74
CA THR A 540 32.06 6.65 39.23
C THR A 540 32.14 6.57 40.75
N LEU A 541 31.98 7.69 41.46
CA LEU A 541 32.01 7.75 42.93
C LEU A 541 30.65 7.37 43.52
N THR A 542 29.57 7.88 42.95
CA THR A 542 28.21 7.67 43.48
C THR A 542 27.44 6.55 42.79
N ASN A 543 27.95 6.04 41.66
CA ASN A 543 27.27 5.06 40.79
C ASN A 543 25.89 5.52 40.27
N ARG A 544 25.65 6.84 40.20
CA ARG A 544 24.40 7.44 39.68
C ARG A 544 24.65 8.18 38.37
N TYR A 545 23.65 8.24 37.50
CA TYR A 545 23.67 9.10 36.31
C TYR A 545 23.34 10.54 36.70
N SER A 546 24.34 11.26 37.19
CA SER A 546 24.21 12.63 37.73
C SER A 546 25.01 13.68 36.95
N ILE A 547 25.93 13.27 36.07
CA ILE A 547 26.79 14.19 35.33
C ILE A 547 26.08 14.57 34.04
N LEU A 548 25.35 15.69 34.04
CA LEU A 548 24.73 16.22 32.83
C LEU A 548 25.80 16.56 31.78
N LEU A 549 25.55 16.20 30.51
CA LEU A 549 26.34 16.62 29.36
C LEU A 549 25.60 17.73 28.61
N PRO A 550 25.90 19.02 28.85
CA PRO A 550 25.17 20.13 28.24
C PRO A 550 25.25 20.13 26.71
N ASP A 551 26.41 19.79 26.14
CA ASP A 551 26.62 19.78 24.68
C ASP A 551 25.84 18.66 23.96
N GLN A 552 25.49 17.60 24.68
CA GLN A 552 24.66 16.48 24.20
C GLN A 552 23.18 16.65 24.53
N SER A 553 22.86 17.64 25.36
CA SER A 553 21.51 17.95 25.80
C SER A 553 20.95 19.12 24.99
N ALA A 554 19.63 19.18 24.84
CA ALA A 554 18.95 20.23 24.12
C ALA A 554 17.51 20.39 24.60
N ASP A 555 17.07 21.64 24.78
CA ASP A 555 15.67 22.04 24.92
C ASP A 555 15.31 22.92 23.72
N LEU A 556 14.61 22.32 22.76
CA LEU A 556 14.31 22.95 21.47
C LEU A 556 12.80 23.07 21.28
N ASN A 557 12.34 24.29 20.98
CA ASN A 557 10.94 24.53 20.65
C ASN A 557 10.82 25.22 19.28
N ARG A 558 10.10 24.61 18.34
CA ARG A 558 9.74 25.22 17.05
C ARG A 558 8.24 25.46 16.98
N ARG A 559 7.86 26.72 16.79
CA ARG A 559 6.48 27.11 16.45
C ARG A 559 6.42 27.59 15.02
N THR A 560 5.48 27.05 14.25
CA THR A 560 5.28 27.41 12.85
C THR A 560 3.81 27.70 12.58
N TRP A 561 3.54 28.90 12.09
CA TRP A 561 2.25 29.28 11.52
C TRP A 561 2.39 29.34 10.00
N THR A 562 1.58 28.56 9.30
CA THR A 562 1.49 28.60 7.83
C THR A 562 0.10 29.06 7.44
N LYS A 563 0.00 30.02 6.53
CA LYS A 563 -1.26 30.49 5.95
C LYS A 563 -1.18 30.36 4.45
N ASN A 564 -2.18 29.73 3.84
CA ASN A 564 -2.25 29.56 2.40
C ASN A 564 -3.53 30.17 1.85
N VAL A 565 -3.42 30.84 0.71
CA VAL A 565 -4.55 31.24 -0.13
C VAL A 565 -4.28 30.76 -1.54
N LYS A 566 -5.19 29.94 -2.07
CA LYS A 566 -5.08 29.31 -3.38
C LYS A 566 -6.34 29.57 -4.20
N PRO A 567 -6.38 30.65 -5.00
CA PRO A 567 -7.31 30.75 -6.11
C PRO A 567 -6.99 29.71 -7.18
N GLY A 568 -8.05 29.10 -7.72
CA GLY A 568 -8.02 28.09 -8.76
C GLY A 568 -9.11 28.31 -9.81
N VAL A 569 -8.83 27.90 -11.03
CA VAL A 569 -9.76 27.88 -12.16
C VAL A 569 -9.71 26.55 -12.87
N THR A 570 -10.88 25.98 -13.11
CA THR A 570 -11.09 24.80 -13.94
C THR A 570 -11.81 25.22 -15.22
N TRP A 571 -11.13 25.13 -16.35
CA TRP A 571 -11.69 25.36 -17.68
C TRP A 571 -11.85 24.06 -18.45
N ARG A 572 -13.10 23.62 -18.64
CA ARG A 572 -13.49 22.47 -19.46
C ARG A 572 -13.72 22.92 -20.90
N MET A 573 -12.66 22.90 -21.71
CA MET A 573 -12.71 23.24 -23.13
C MET A 573 -13.72 22.36 -23.88
N SER A 574 -13.72 21.06 -23.58
CA SER A 574 -14.67 20.07 -24.10
C SER A 574 -15.03 19.03 -23.02
N LYS A 575 -15.90 18.06 -23.34
CA LYS A 575 -16.19 16.93 -22.43
C LYS A 575 -14.95 16.10 -22.07
N LYS A 576 -13.90 16.15 -22.88
CA LYS A 576 -12.70 15.30 -22.80
C LYS A 576 -11.42 16.09 -22.50
N ILE A 577 -11.48 17.42 -22.44
CA ILE A 577 -10.29 18.26 -22.26
C ILE A 577 -10.59 19.30 -21.21
N SER A 578 -9.80 19.30 -20.13
CA SER A 578 -9.89 20.34 -19.10
C SER A 578 -8.50 20.83 -18.65
N ILE A 579 -8.42 22.13 -18.38
CA ILE A 579 -7.26 22.79 -17.81
C ILE A 579 -7.63 23.24 -16.41
N ILE A 580 -6.79 22.92 -15.44
CA ILE A 580 -6.98 23.27 -14.05
C ILE A 580 -5.70 24.00 -13.61
N ALA A 581 -5.83 25.29 -13.35
CA ALA A 581 -4.72 26.14 -12.97
C ALA A 581 -5.02 26.77 -11.61
N GLY A 582 -4.00 26.92 -10.78
CA GLY A 582 -4.13 27.62 -9.51
C GLY A 582 -2.78 28.11 -9.03
N VAL A 583 -2.78 29.14 -8.19
CA VAL A 583 -1.55 29.70 -7.64
C VAL A 583 -1.74 29.79 -6.13
N THR A 584 -0.86 29.15 -5.37
CA THR A 584 -0.89 29.24 -3.91
C THR A 584 0.08 30.32 -3.47
N GLN A 585 -0.43 31.31 -2.75
CA GLN A 585 0.36 32.24 -1.97
C GLN A 585 0.43 31.69 -0.54
N GLN A 586 1.64 31.47 -0.05
CA GLN A 586 1.91 30.92 1.26
C GLN A 586 2.73 31.92 2.10
N TRP A 587 2.29 32.15 3.33
CA TRP A 587 3.07 32.87 4.35
C TRP A 587 3.41 31.92 5.48
N GLN A 588 4.66 31.92 5.90
CA GLN A 588 5.16 31.12 7.01
C GLN A 588 5.87 31.99 8.02
N ASN A 589 5.46 31.91 9.28
CA ASN A 589 6.15 32.53 10.40
C ASN A 589 6.66 31.45 11.33
N LEU A 590 7.98 31.46 11.57
CA LEU A 590 8.68 30.51 12.42
C LEU A 590 9.29 31.22 13.62
N THR A 591 9.19 30.57 14.76
CA THR A 591 9.92 30.94 15.97
C THR A 591 10.60 29.69 16.48
N ASP A 592 11.92 29.68 16.38
CA ASP A 592 12.80 28.63 16.89
C ASP A 592 13.41 29.12 18.19
N VAL A 593 13.19 28.40 19.27
CA VAL A 593 13.78 28.65 20.58
C VAL A 593 14.83 27.56 20.81
N PHE A 594 16.05 28.00 21.08
CA PHE A 594 17.21 27.18 21.43
C PHE A 594 17.66 27.54 22.85
N ASP A 595 18.46 26.66 23.48
CA ASP A 595 19.15 26.95 24.75
C ASP A 595 19.93 28.28 24.72
N VAL A 596 20.46 28.63 23.54
CA VAL A 596 21.34 29.77 23.31
C VAL A 596 20.62 31.03 22.80
N GLY A 597 19.32 30.97 22.54
CA GLY A 597 18.54 32.12 22.07
C GLY A 597 17.34 31.79 21.19
N THR A 598 16.61 32.82 20.75
CA THR A 598 15.42 32.68 19.90
C THR A 598 15.66 33.28 18.51
N VAL A 599 15.34 32.52 17.46
CA VAL A 599 15.43 32.94 16.06
C VAL A 599 14.03 33.00 15.45
N LYS A 600 13.64 34.16 14.93
CA LYS A 600 12.37 34.34 14.22
C LYS A 600 12.64 34.48 12.73
N ARG A 601 11.88 33.74 11.90
CA ARG A 601 11.99 33.78 10.44
C ARG A 601 10.62 33.92 9.82
N SER A 602 10.53 34.68 8.74
CA SER A 602 9.30 34.82 7.97
C SER A 602 9.58 34.58 6.51
N TYR A 603 8.79 33.71 5.89
CA TYR A 603 8.92 33.37 4.48
C TYR A 603 7.60 33.65 3.75
N SER A 604 7.72 34.02 2.49
CA SER A 604 6.61 34.22 1.57
C SER A 604 6.92 33.45 0.29
N PHE A 605 6.06 32.50 -0.07
CA PHE A 605 6.28 31.61 -1.21
C PHE A 605 5.12 31.68 -2.18
N LEU A 606 5.45 31.69 -3.48
CA LEU A 606 4.50 31.58 -4.57
C LEU A 606 4.66 30.22 -5.25
N MET A 607 3.57 29.47 -5.34
CA MET A 607 3.54 28.07 -5.76
C MET A 607 2.47 27.86 -6.84
N PRO A 608 2.83 27.96 -8.14
CA PRO A 608 1.91 27.67 -9.22
C PRO A 608 1.60 26.16 -9.29
N THR A 609 0.38 25.86 -9.71
CA THR A 609 -0.12 24.52 -10.00
C THR A 609 -0.83 24.54 -11.34
N LEU A 610 -0.52 23.57 -12.19
CA LEU A 610 -1.17 23.39 -13.49
C LEU A 610 -1.48 21.92 -13.68
N ARG A 611 -2.66 21.61 -14.21
CA ARG A 611 -3.07 20.26 -14.56
C ARG A 611 -3.88 20.26 -15.84
N LEU A 612 -3.54 19.34 -16.73
CA LEU A 612 -4.20 19.11 -18.01
C LEU A 612 -4.79 17.70 -18.00
N GLU A 613 -6.10 17.61 -18.20
CA GLU A 613 -6.81 16.34 -18.34
C GLU A 613 -7.20 16.16 -19.81
N LEU A 614 -6.82 15.03 -20.41
CA LEU A 614 -7.05 14.71 -21.81
C LEU A 614 -7.70 13.33 -21.96
N PHE A 615 -8.83 13.29 -22.66
CA PHE A 615 -9.58 12.10 -23.05
C PHE A 615 -9.97 11.15 -21.90
N ASP A 616 -10.09 11.69 -20.68
CA ASP A 616 -10.39 10.94 -19.44
C ASP A 616 -9.39 9.81 -19.14
N ARG A 617 -8.19 9.90 -19.75
CA ARG A 617 -7.16 8.86 -19.75
C ARG A 617 -5.78 9.40 -19.43
N ILE A 618 -5.50 10.65 -19.75
CA ILE A 618 -4.19 11.28 -19.53
C ILE A 618 -4.38 12.46 -18.57
N SER A 619 -3.60 12.49 -17.50
CA SER A 619 -3.49 13.63 -16.59
C SER A 619 -2.03 14.06 -16.53
N ILE A 620 -1.74 15.30 -16.90
CA ILE A 620 -0.41 15.90 -16.79
C ILE A 620 -0.50 17.01 -15.75
N SER A 621 0.31 16.98 -14.70
CA SER A 621 0.32 18.01 -13.69
C SER A 621 1.72 18.52 -13.38
N MET A 622 1.80 19.78 -12.98
CA MET A 622 2.97 20.43 -12.42
C MET A 622 2.59 21.07 -11.09
N ASP A 623 3.38 20.81 -10.06
CA ASP A 623 3.28 21.45 -8.75
C ASP A 623 4.66 21.94 -8.28
N LYS A 624 4.69 23.12 -7.67
CA LYS A 624 5.88 23.67 -7.02
C LYS A 624 5.63 23.81 -5.53
N GLY A 625 6.62 23.49 -4.71
CA GLY A 625 6.58 23.68 -3.25
C GLY A 625 7.96 24.04 -2.68
N TYR A 626 7.99 24.39 -1.41
CA TYR A 626 9.20 24.74 -0.67
C TYR A 626 9.29 23.93 0.62
N ASN A 627 10.51 23.50 0.98
CA ASN A 627 10.78 22.79 2.23
C ASN A 627 11.76 23.60 3.07
N LEU A 628 11.41 23.79 4.35
CA LEU A 628 12.27 24.46 5.31
C LEU A 628 13.36 23.50 5.82
N PRO A 629 14.56 24.01 6.18
CA PRO A 629 15.58 23.22 6.86
C PRO A 629 15.07 22.69 8.22
N SER A 630 15.56 21.52 8.63
CA SER A 630 15.23 20.95 9.95
C SER A 630 15.78 21.84 11.08
N ILE A 631 15.13 21.84 12.26
CA ILE A 631 15.64 22.63 13.40
C ILE A 631 17.01 22.13 13.88
N SER A 632 17.24 20.81 13.82
CA SER A 632 18.52 20.19 14.16
C SER A 632 19.65 20.64 13.24
N ASP A 633 19.37 20.80 11.94
CA ASP A 633 20.38 21.26 10.98
C ASP A 633 20.73 22.75 11.16
N LEU A 634 19.90 23.53 11.85
CA LEU A 634 20.12 24.96 12.06
C LEU A 634 20.86 25.28 13.36
N ARG A 635 21.00 24.32 14.29
CA ARG A 635 21.62 24.55 15.61
C ARG A 635 23.13 24.78 15.45
N PRO A 636 23.69 25.97 15.79
CA PRO A 636 25.11 26.26 15.65
C PRO A 636 25.96 25.66 16.79
N VAL A 637 25.72 24.40 17.17
CA VAL A 637 26.44 23.73 18.25
C VAL A 637 27.09 22.46 17.68
N THR A 638 28.31 22.17 18.13
CA THR A 638 29.01 20.93 17.79
C THR A 638 28.53 19.82 18.73
N ILE A 639 27.86 18.82 18.18
CA ILE A 639 27.45 17.61 18.91
C ILE A 639 28.52 16.54 18.66
N VAL A 640 29.19 16.07 19.73
CA VAL A 640 30.26 15.07 19.64
C VAL A 640 29.72 13.68 19.99
N TYR A 641 29.44 12.84 19.00
CA TYR A 641 28.93 11.49 19.25
C TYR A 641 30.00 10.54 19.80
N SER A 642 31.25 10.72 19.37
CA SER A 642 32.43 9.98 19.83
C SER A 642 33.70 10.78 19.52
N PRO A 643 34.88 10.40 20.04
CA PRO A 643 36.14 11.07 19.68
C PRO A 643 36.42 11.11 18.16
N GLN A 644 35.83 10.20 17.39
CA GLN A 644 35.99 10.09 15.94
C GLN A 644 34.78 10.60 15.15
N SER A 645 33.70 11.10 15.79
CA SER A 645 32.51 11.55 15.07
C SER A 645 31.81 12.73 15.74
N SER A 646 31.62 13.82 14.99
CA SER A 646 30.90 15.01 15.42
C SER A 646 29.98 15.56 14.33
N PHE A 647 28.99 16.36 14.74
CA PHE A 647 28.05 17.08 13.87
C PHE A 647 28.03 18.55 14.24
N ILE A 648 28.04 19.42 13.25
CA ILE A 648 27.97 20.87 13.42
C ILE A 648 26.82 21.37 12.57
N GLY A 649 25.78 21.97 13.17
CA GLY A 649 24.69 22.57 12.40
C GLY A 649 25.06 23.90 11.75
N ASN A 650 24.24 24.35 10.82
CA ASN A 650 24.44 25.53 9.99
C ASN A 650 23.19 26.44 10.03
N PRO A 651 23.22 27.54 10.81
CA PRO A 651 22.09 28.48 10.86
C PRO A 651 21.77 29.15 9.52
N GLY A 652 22.73 29.20 8.60
CA GLY A 652 22.62 29.87 7.30
C GLY A 652 21.85 29.07 6.25
N LEU A 653 21.26 27.92 6.59
CA LEU A 653 20.52 27.14 5.61
C LEU A 653 19.27 27.88 5.11
N GLU A 654 19.12 27.88 3.78
CA GLU A 654 17.97 28.40 3.08
C GLU A 654 16.95 27.30 2.74
N PRO A 655 15.65 27.64 2.60
CA PRO A 655 14.64 26.72 2.10
C PRO A 655 14.97 26.18 0.71
N SER A 656 14.71 24.88 0.52
CA SER A 656 14.82 24.23 -0.79
C SER A 656 13.50 24.36 -1.56
N SER A 657 13.57 24.52 -2.89
CA SER A 657 12.37 24.53 -3.74
C SER A 657 12.29 23.24 -4.54
N ASN A 658 11.10 22.64 -4.60
CA ASN A 658 10.85 21.40 -5.33
C ASN A 658 9.77 21.63 -6.39
N THR A 659 10.09 21.34 -7.64
CA THR A 659 9.12 21.31 -8.74
C THR A 659 8.91 19.86 -9.16
N ARG A 660 7.65 19.42 -9.18
CA ARG A 660 7.25 18.08 -9.59
C ARG A 660 6.36 18.14 -10.82
N PHE A 661 6.65 17.27 -11.77
CA PHE A 661 5.83 17.00 -12.94
C PHE A 661 5.35 15.55 -12.85
N THR A 662 4.04 15.36 -12.97
CA THR A 662 3.41 14.04 -12.95
C THR A 662 2.67 13.82 -14.26
N LEU A 663 2.93 12.72 -14.92
CA LEU A 663 2.14 12.21 -16.04
C LEU A 663 1.46 10.93 -15.58
N ASN A 664 0.14 10.84 -15.72
CA ASN A 664 -0.63 9.64 -15.52
C ASN A 664 -1.34 9.30 -16.83
N TYR A 665 -1.25 8.05 -17.23
CA TYR A 665 -1.99 7.45 -18.32
C TYR A 665 -2.69 6.21 -17.80
N TYR A 666 -3.97 6.10 -18.09
CA TYR A 666 -4.77 4.97 -17.71
C TYR A 666 -5.75 4.65 -18.82
N ASN A 667 -5.77 3.39 -19.23
CA ASN A 667 -6.69 2.90 -20.23
C ASN A 667 -7.08 1.46 -19.92
N TYR A 668 -8.37 1.23 -19.75
CA TYR A 668 -8.93 -0.10 -19.55
C TYR A 668 -9.95 -0.40 -20.63
N ASN A 669 -9.69 -1.44 -21.41
CA ASN A 669 -10.62 -1.97 -22.38
C ASN A 669 -11.16 -3.31 -21.88
N PHE A 670 -12.37 -3.27 -21.35
CA PHE A 670 -13.05 -4.43 -20.78
C PHE A 670 -13.27 -5.55 -21.82
N GLU A 671 -13.77 -5.20 -23.02
CA GLU A 671 -14.09 -6.17 -24.09
C GLU A 671 -12.88 -6.98 -24.52
N LYS A 672 -11.70 -6.35 -24.57
CA LYS A 672 -10.43 -6.98 -24.97
C LYS A 672 -9.63 -7.54 -23.80
N GLY A 673 -10.15 -7.44 -22.56
CA GLY A 673 -9.45 -7.86 -21.35
C GLY A 673 -8.11 -7.13 -21.14
N LEU A 674 -7.98 -5.92 -21.68
CA LEU A 674 -6.72 -5.19 -21.78
C LEU A 674 -6.67 -4.05 -20.76
N ASN A 675 -5.66 -4.04 -19.91
CA ASN A 675 -5.32 -2.91 -19.05
C ASN A 675 -3.97 -2.32 -19.45
N MET A 676 -3.89 -0.99 -19.43
CA MET A 676 -2.65 -0.26 -19.59
C MET A 676 -2.65 0.87 -18.57
N TYR A 677 -1.58 0.94 -17.80
CA TYR A 677 -1.37 1.99 -16.83
C TYR A 677 0.07 2.46 -16.97
N ALA A 678 0.27 3.76 -17.07
CA ALA A 678 1.59 4.35 -17.02
C ALA A 678 1.56 5.57 -16.13
N TRP A 679 2.55 5.72 -15.28
CA TRP A 679 2.77 6.97 -14.57
C TRP A 679 4.24 7.31 -14.58
N PHE A 680 4.52 8.59 -14.55
CA PHE A 680 5.86 9.12 -14.58
C PHE A 680 5.91 10.37 -13.70
N ASN A 681 6.87 10.37 -12.78
CA ASN A 681 7.15 11.47 -11.88
C ASN A 681 8.55 11.99 -12.19
N TYR A 682 8.65 13.30 -12.39
CA TYR A 682 9.91 14.01 -12.53
C TYR A 682 9.94 15.11 -11.48
N SER A 683 10.87 15.05 -10.54
CA SER A 683 11.03 16.03 -9.47
C SER A 683 12.44 16.61 -9.47
N VAL A 684 12.51 17.92 -9.35
CA VAL A 684 13.76 18.67 -9.28
C VAL A 684 13.74 19.50 -8.01
N THR A 685 14.74 19.30 -7.16
CA THR A 685 14.96 20.13 -5.96
C THR A 685 16.14 21.06 -6.19
N GLN A 686 15.92 22.35 -6.00
CA GLN A 686 16.96 23.39 -6.00
C GLN A 686 17.32 23.75 -4.56
N ASN A 687 18.56 24.18 -4.34
CA ASN A 687 19.13 24.48 -3.02
C ASN A 687 19.00 23.30 -2.05
N THR A 688 19.28 22.09 -2.53
CA THR A 688 19.11 20.85 -1.76
C THR A 688 20.00 20.89 -0.53
N VAL A 689 19.44 20.70 0.68
CA VAL A 689 20.26 20.55 1.89
C VAL A 689 20.88 19.16 1.89
N ILE A 690 22.22 19.08 1.93
CA ILE A 690 22.99 17.84 2.05
C ILE A 690 23.94 17.91 3.24
N HIS A 691 24.36 16.75 3.75
CA HIS A 691 25.32 16.64 4.84
C HIS A 691 26.73 16.42 4.27
N LYS A 692 27.57 17.46 4.31
CA LYS A 692 29.00 17.38 3.95
C LYS A 692 29.75 16.66 5.07
N SER A 693 30.56 15.66 4.72
CA SER A 693 31.44 14.95 5.68
C SER A 693 32.89 15.39 5.49
N THR A 694 33.54 15.87 6.54
CA THR A 694 34.97 16.17 6.58
C THR A 694 35.68 15.14 7.45
N ILE A 695 36.65 14.43 6.88
CA ILE A 695 37.40 13.34 7.49
C ILE A 695 38.86 13.79 7.60
N THR A 696 39.35 13.91 8.84
CA THR A 696 40.75 14.30 9.09
C THR A 696 41.71 13.11 8.91
N SER A 697 43.02 13.37 8.89
CA SER A 697 44.06 12.33 8.83
C SER A 697 43.97 11.31 9.99
N ASN A 698 43.38 11.70 11.11
CA ASN A 698 43.19 10.85 12.29
C ASN A 698 41.83 10.11 12.26
N SER A 699 41.16 10.04 11.11
CA SER A 699 39.84 9.42 10.93
C SER A 699 38.73 10.03 11.79
N VAL A 700 38.83 11.33 12.13
CA VAL A 700 37.75 12.06 12.78
C VAL A 700 36.79 12.57 11.71
N HIS A 701 35.52 12.19 11.80
CA HIS A 701 34.44 12.53 10.90
C HIS A 701 33.60 13.69 11.47
N THR A 702 33.65 14.86 10.83
CA THR A 702 32.78 16.00 11.14
C THR A 702 31.72 16.14 10.05
N THR A 703 30.45 16.13 10.42
CA THR A 703 29.33 16.30 9.47
C THR A 703 28.70 17.68 9.61
N THR A 704 28.48 18.38 8.50
CA THR A 704 27.85 19.71 8.49
C THR A 704 26.82 19.83 7.37
N PRO A 705 25.58 20.30 7.64
CA PRO A 705 24.58 20.50 6.61
C PRO A 705 24.88 21.77 5.80
N VAL A 706 24.73 21.68 4.48
CA VAL A 706 24.96 22.78 3.53
C VAL A 706 23.89 22.79 2.45
N ASN A 707 23.50 23.98 1.97
CA ASN A 707 22.75 24.06 0.72
C ASN A 707 23.69 23.72 -0.44
N ALA A 708 23.47 22.57 -1.07
CA ALA A 708 24.07 22.19 -2.33
C ALA A 708 23.15 22.58 -3.49
N GLY A 709 23.64 22.39 -4.72
CA GLY A 709 22.91 22.70 -5.94
C GLY A 709 21.67 21.83 -6.18
N GLN A 710 21.51 21.42 -7.42
CA GLN A 710 20.31 20.71 -7.87
C GLN A 710 20.39 19.20 -7.59
N SER A 711 19.28 18.62 -7.15
CA SER A 711 19.06 17.18 -7.17
C SER A 711 17.85 16.85 -8.07
N VAL A 712 17.93 15.70 -8.74
CA VAL A 712 16.90 15.24 -9.68
C VAL A 712 16.48 13.84 -9.28
N ASN A 713 15.18 13.59 -9.33
CA ASN A 713 14.62 12.25 -9.13
C ASN A 713 13.50 12.03 -10.14
N MET A 714 13.66 11.00 -10.97
CA MET A 714 12.73 10.62 -12.02
C MET A 714 12.37 9.18 -11.83
N TYR A 715 11.10 8.84 -11.85
CA TYR A 715 10.68 7.46 -11.69
C TYR A 715 9.32 7.27 -12.32
N GLY A 716 9.11 6.12 -12.91
CA GLY A 716 7.85 5.79 -13.54
C GLY A 716 7.56 4.31 -13.47
N SER A 717 6.35 3.94 -13.83
CA SER A 717 5.97 2.57 -14.12
C SER A 717 5.12 2.56 -15.36
N PHE A 718 5.37 1.60 -16.23
CA PHE A 718 4.49 1.19 -17.31
C PHE A 718 4.02 -0.22 -17.02
N SER A 719 2.72 -0.46 -17.07
CA SER A 719 2.10 -1.74 -16.80
C SER A 719 1.12 -2.06 -17.91
N PHE A 720 1.18 -3.29 -18.37
CA PHE A 720 0.33 -3.86 -19.39
C PHE A 720 -0.22 -5.18 -18.89
N GLY A 721 -1.53 -5.37 -18.98
CA GLY A 721 -2.20 -6.58 -18.57
C GLY A 721 -3.16 -7.02 -19.66
N LYS A 722 -3.16 -8.31 -19.97
CA LYS A 722 -4.12 -8.90 -20.90
C LYS A 722 -4.65 -10.20 -20.34
N GLU A 723 -5.96 -10.30 -20.21
CA GLU A 723 -6.64 -11.52 -19.83
C GLU A 723 -7.30 -12.16 -21.07
N PHE A 724 -6.94 -13.40 -21.34
CA PHE A 724 -7.51 -14.23 -22.38
C PHE A 724 -8.48 -15.23 -21.76
N LYS A 725 -9.79 -15.02 -21.97
CA LYS A 725 -10.84 -15.97 -21.59
C LYS A 725 -11.24 -16.77 -22.82
N LYS A 726 -10.61 -17.93 -23.06
CA LYS A 726 -10.94 -18.79 -24.22
C LYS A 726 -12.17 -19.68 -23.94
N SER A 727 -12.58 -19.86 -22.67
CA SER A 727 -13.88 -20.42 -22.25
C SER A 727 -14.10 -20.24 -20.72
N LYS A 728 -15.17 -20.82 -20.14
CA LYS A 728 -15.32 -20.94 -18.67
C LYS A 728 -14.25 -21.83 -18.02
N ILE A 729 -13.56 -22.65 -18.82
CA ILE A 729 -12.62 -23.68 -18.36
C ILE A 729 -11.20 -23.12 -18.29
N TRP A 730 -10.75 -22.35 -19.28
CA TRP A 730 -9.39 -21.81 -19.32
C TRP A 730 -9.38 -20.30 -19.19
N ARG A 731 -8.63 -19.80 -18.19
CA ARG A 731 -8.25 -18.39 -18.08
C ARG A 731 -6.74 -18.28 -18.16
N PHE A 732 -6.26 -17.37 -19.00
CA PHE A 732 -4.85 -17.01 -19.09
C PHE A 732 -4.70 -15.50 -18.87
N GLY A 733 -3.93 -15.10 -17.87
CA GLY A 733 -3.56 -13.71 -17.67
C GLY A 733 -2.09 -13.50 -17.98
N LEU A 734 -1.79 -12.46 -18.75
CA LEU A 734 -0.44 -11.95 -18.95
C LEU A 734 -0.36 -10.58 -18.28
N ARG A 735 0.67 -10.37 -17.47
CA ARG A 735 0.95 -9.07 -16.84
C ARG A 735 2.40 -8.73 -17.08
N SER A 736 2.69 -7.56 -17.60
CA SER A 736 4.04 -7.07 -17.84
C SER A 736 4.16 -5.68 -17.25
N SER A 737 5.24 -5.40 -16.53
CA SER A 737 5.52 -4.04 -16.07
C SER A 737 6.99 -3.70 -16.18
N ALA A 738 7.28 -2.42 -16.39
CA ALA A 738 8.61 -1.85 -16.45
C ALA A 738 8.65 -0.57 -15.61
N GLY A 739 9.63 -0.46 -14.72
CA GLY A 739 9.79 0.69 -13.84
C GLY A 739 11.19 1.29 -13.96
N PRO A 740 11.39 2.36 -14.74
CA PRO A 740 12.63 3.11 -14.72
C PRO A 740 12.68 4.03 -13.49
N ASN A 741 13.86 4.15 -12.91
CA ASN A 741 14.19 5.10 -11.85
C ASN A 741 15.55 5.73 -12.16
N TYR A 742 15.62 7.05 -12.11
CA TYR A 742 16.83 7.84 -12.20
C TYR A 742 16.91 8.76 -10.99
N ARG A 743 18.07 8.82 -10.37
CA ARG A 743 18.34 9.69 -9.24
C ARG A 743 19.70 10.32 -9.40
N GLU A 744 19.73 11.64 -9.30
CA GLU A 744 20.95 12.45 -9.28
C GLU A 744 21.03 13.18 -7.94
N ARG A 745 22.14 13.01 -7.24
CA ARG A 745 22.42 13.66 -5.96
C ARG A 745 23.83 14.23 -5.96
N ILE A 746 24.04 15.26 -5.17
CA ILE A 746 25.37 15.82 -4.91
C ILE A 746 25.87 15.19 -3.61
N ASN A 747 27.09 14.66 -3.66
CA ASN A 747 27.81 14.18 -2.49
C ASN A 747 29.04 15.07 -2.29
N MET A 748 29.33 15.42 -1.04
CA MET A 748 30.49 16.22 -0.65
C MET A 748 31.24 15.52 0.48
N ILE A 749 32.48 15.14 0.21
CA ILE A 749 33.39 14.54 1.19
C ILE A 749 34.71 15.33 1.13
N ASN A 750 35.13 15.89 2.26
CA ASN A 750 36.26 16.81 2.35
C ASN A 750 36.11 17.99 1.38
N ASP A 751 37.09 18.23 0.52
CA ASP A 751 37.04 19.26 -0.52
C ASP A 751 36.63 18.70 -1.89
N GLU A 752 36.31 17.41 -1.96
CA GLU A 752 35.81 16.76 -3.16
C GLU A 752 34.28 16.84 -3.20
N SER A 753 33.74 17.39 -4.29
CA SER A 753 32.30 17.47 -4.55
C SER A 753 32.01 16.87 -5.91
N GLY A 754 31.01 16.01 -6.00
CA GLY A 754 30.58 15.46 -7.28
C GLY A 754 29.19 14.87 -7.25
N LYS A 755 28.72 14.48 -8.44
CA LYS A 755 27.39 13.94 -8.64
C LYS A 755 27.41 12.43 -8.57
N GLU A 756 26.47 11.85 -7.85
CA GLU A 756 26.09 10.45 -7.94
C GLU A 756 24.87 10.33 -8.85
N ARG A 757 24.98 9.50 -9.88
CA ARG A 757 23.89 9.17 -10.81
C ARG A 757 23.55 7.70 -10.66
N ASN A 758 22.36 7.42 -10.15
CA ASN A 758 21.81 6.07 -10.05
C ASN A 758 20.71 5.86 -11.08
N TRP A 759 20.83 4.79 -11.86
CA TRP A 759 19.81 4.30 -12.78
C TRP A 759 19.36 2.91 -12.32
N THR A 760 18.07 2.74 -12.06
CA THR A 760 17.48 1.42 -11.82
C THR A 760 16.42 1.13 -12.89
N ALA A 761 16.50 -0.04 -13.49
CA ALA A 761 15.48 -0.55 -14.40
C ALA A 761 14.95 -1.87 -13.87
N THR A 762 13.66 -1.91 -13.56
CA THR A 762 12.96 -3.12 -13.13
C THR A 762 12.00 -3.57 -14.22
N PHE A 763 12.02 -4.85 -14.57
CA PHE A 763 11.07 -5.47 -15.48
C PHE A 763 10.42 -6.66 -14.80
N THR A 764 9.09 -6.72 -14.80
CA THR A 764 8.33 -7.83 -14.23
C THR A 764 7.44 -8.45 -15.28
N GLN A 765 7.51 -9.78 -15.41
CA GLN A 765 6.66 -10.59 -16.26
C GLN A 765 5.89 -11.58 -15.39
N GLY A 766 4.57 -11.38 -15.30
CA GLY A 766 3.62 -12.27 -14.67
C GLY A 766 2.80 -13.06 -15.67
N GLY A 767 2.47 -14.29 -15.30
CA GLY A 767 1.54 -15.16 -15.99
C GLY A 767 0.61 -15.84 -14.99
N ASP A 768 -0.68 -15.90 -15.28
CA ASP A 768 -1.63 -16.76 -14.57
C ASP A 768 -2.34 -17.69 -15.53
N VAL A 769 -2.54 -18.92 -15.07
CA VAL A 769 -3.30 -19.95 -15.76
C VAL A 769 -4.26 -20.56 -14.76
N ALA A 770 -5.54 -20.58 -15.08
CA ALA A 770 -6.53 -21.31 -14.31
C ALA A 770 -7.27 -22.29 -15.21
N TRP A 771 -7.34 -23.54 -14.78
CA TRP A 771 -8.12 -24.61 -15.38
C TRP A 771 -9.27 -25.01 -14.46
N ASN A 772 -10.48 -24.62 -14.84
CA ASN A 772 -11.76 -24.93 -14.19
C ASN A 772 -11.79 -24.66 -12.67
N ASP A 773 -10.99 -23.71 -12.19
CA ASP A 773 -10.71 -23.48 -10.76
C ASP A 773 -10.24 -24.73 -9.98
N GLN A 774 -9.80 -25.78 -10.69
CA GLN A 774 -9.22 -27.00 -10.12
C GLN A 774 -7.71 -26.88 -10.06
N ILE A 775 -7.10 -26.27 -11.07
CA ILE A 775 -5.67 -25.97 -11.11
C ILE A 775 -5.52 -24.48 -11.33
N GLU A 776 -4.81 -23.83 -10.44
CA GLU A 776 -4.41 -22.43 -10.57
C GLU A 776 -2.89 -22.38 -10.49
N PHE A 777 -2.25 -21.85 -11.53
CA PHE A 777 -0.83 -21.60 -11.55
C PHE A 777 -0.58 -20.12 -11.78
N ASN A 778 0.23 -19.50 -10.94
CA ASN A 778 0.68 -18.13 -11.14
C ASN A 778 2.20 -18.06 -11.02
N THR A 779 2.83 -17.48 -12.03
CA THR A 779 4.25 -17.15 -12.03
C THR A 779 4.44 -15.64 -12.13
N ASN A 780 5.45 -15.13 -11.45
CA ASN A 780 5.90 -13.76 -11.57
C ASN A 780 7.43 -13.73 -11.57
N VAL A 781 8.02 -13.19 -12.62
CA VAL A 781 9.46 -13.11 -12.80
C VAL A 781 9.84 -11.63 -12.86
N THR A 782 10.64 -11.19 -11.90
CA THR A 782 11.15 -9.82 -11.82
C THR A 782 12.66 -9.84 -12.04
N TYR A 783 13.10 -9.10 -13.05
CA TYR A 783 14.50 -8.78 -13.28
C TYR A 783 14.73 -7.32 -12.94
N PHE A 784 15.79 -7.02 -12.19
CA PHE A 784 16.20 -5.65 -11.97
C PHE A 784 17.67 -5.47 -12.32
N ARG A 785 18.00 -4.25 -12.73
CA ARG A 785 19.37 -3.81 -12.94
C ARG A 785 19.55 -2.41 -12.40
N ASN A 786 20.61 -2.20 -11.63
CA ASN A 786 20.96 -0.92 -11.03
C ASN A 786 22.38 -0.55 -11.43
N TRP A 787 22.57 0.68 -11.90
CA TRP A 787 23.85 1.24 -12.27
C TRP A 787 24.07 2.52 -11.49
N THR A 788 25.17 2.60 -10.74
CA THR A 788 25.58 3.83 -10.05
C THR A 788 26.88 4.31 -10.66
N ARG A 789 26.95 5.59 -11.01
CA ARG A 789 28.17 6.28 -11.44
C ARG A 789 28.42 7.50 -10.56
N TYR A 790 29.68 7.81 -10.38
CA TYR A 790 30.15 8.94 -9.58
C TYR A 790 31.04 9.81 -10.46
N ASP A 791 30.84 11.13 -10.38
CA ASP A 791 31.64 12.12 -11.10
C ASP A 791 32.81 12.65 -10.23
N TYR A 792 33.27 11.85 -9.25
CA TYR A 792 34.36 12.21 -8.33
C TYR A 792 35.25 10.99 -8.04
N ALA A 793 36.54 11.22 -7.80
CA ALA A 793 37.62 10.24 -7.81
C ALA A 793 37.47 9.15 -6.73
N SER A 794 36.90 9.48 -5.58
CA SER A 794 36.65 8.49 -4.51
C SER A 794 35.43 7.57 -4.77
N GLY A 795 34.61 7.85 -5.79
CA GLY A 795 33.41 7.05 -6.08
C GLY A 795 33.66 5.88 -7.04
N GLN A 796 33.38 4.65 -6.61
CA GLN A 796 33.47 3.47 -7.48
C GLN A 796 32.14 3.15 -8.16
N SER A 797 32.15 3.07 -9.50
CA SER A 797 30.94 2.72 -10.26
C SER A 797 30.45 1.30 -9.94
N GLN A 798 29.15 1.12 -9.77
CA GLN A 798 28.53 -0.16 -9.41
C GLN A 798 27.54 -0.61 -10.49
N ASN A 799 27.44 -1.93 -10.71
CA ASN A 799 26.49 -2.55 -11.63
C ASN A 799 25.88 -3.80 -11.00
N LEU A 800 24.64 -3.68 -10.56
CA LEU A 800 23.93 -4.71 -9.82
C LEU A 800 22.87 -5.32 -10.70
N LYS A 801 22.74 -6.64 -10.66
CA LYS A 801 21.65 -7.36 -11.30
C LYS A 801 21.05 -8.35 -10.32
N GLY A 802 19.74 -8.44 -10.34
CA GLY A 802 19.05 -9.46 -9.58
C GLY A 802 17.86 -9.99 -10.32
N PHE A 803 17.42 -11.15 -9.84
CA PHE A 803 16.37 -11.93 -10.46
C PHE A 803 15.54 -12.57 -9.35
N THR A 804 14.24 -12.36 -9.38
CA THR A 804 13.29 -13.00 -8.47
C THR A 804 12.22 -13.70 -9.29
N MET A 805 11.92 -14.96 -8.94
CA MET A 805 10.85 -15.75 -9.53
C MET A 805 9.95 -16.26 -8.41
N GLN A 806 8.65 -15.98 -8.52
CA GLN A 806 7.64 -16.41 -7.58
C GLN A 806 6.61 -17.28 -8.30
N ASN A 807 6.60 -18.57 -8.00
CA ASN A 807 5.63 -19.52 -8.54
C ASN A 807 4.65 -19.94 -7.45
N ASN A 808 3.38 -20.04 -7.81
CA ASN A 808 2.32 -20.51 -6.92
C ASN A 808 1.45 -21.47 -7.70
N ILE A 809 1.16 -22.62 -7.10
CA ILE A 809 0.28 -23.62 -7.66
C ILE A 809 -0.76 -24.03 -6.59
N ASN A 810 -2.02 -24.10 -7.00
CA ASN A 810 -3.10 -24.65 -6.19
C ASN A 810 -3.79 -25.73 -7.03
N VAL A 811 -3.85 -26.96 -6.54
CA VAL A 811 -4.45 -28.11 -7.21
C VAL A 811 -5.50 -28.72 -6.30
N ARG A 812 -6.74 -28.83 -6.76
CA ARG A 812 -7.88 -29.28 -5.96
C ARG A 812 -8.34 -30.66 -6.39
N TRP A 813 -7.48 -31.64 -6.19
CA TRP A 813 -7.73 -33.00 -6.65
C TRP A 813 -7.09 -34.03 -5.72
N PRO A 814 -7.76 -35.15 -5.39
CA PRO A 814 -9.17 -35.46 -5.65
C PRO A 814 -10.12 -34.54 -4.87
N LYS A 815 -11.44 -34.75 -5.01
CA LYS A 815 -12.47 -33.92 -4.35
C LYS A 815 -12.17 -33.76 -2.86
N LYS A 816 -12.32 -32.54 -2.32
CA LYS A 816 -12.02 -32.14 -0.92
C LYS A 816 -10.54 -32.15 -0.53
N VAL A 817 -9.62 -32.49 -1.43
CA VAL A 817 -8.18 -32.37 -1.19
C VAL A 817 -7.65 -31.17 -1.95
N VAL A 818 -6.92 -30.30 -1.27
CA VAL A 818 -6.30 -29.10 -1.84
C VAL A 818 -4.80 -29.20 -1.62
N TRP A 819 -4.05 -29.27 -2.71
CA TRP A 819 -2.60 -29.19 -2.73
C TRP A 819 -2.19 -27.76 -3.04
N GLU A 820 -1.20 -27.27 -2.32
CA GLU A 820 -0.62 -25.98 -2.61
C GLU A 820 0.89 -26.10 -2.65
N GLY A 821 1.50 -25.33 -3.56
CA GLY A 821 2.94 -25.20 -3.68
C GLY A 821 3.29 -23.75 -3.94
N LYS A 822 4.30 -23.24 -3.24
CA LYS A 822 4.87 -21.92 -3.47
C LYS A 822 6.37 -22.03 -3.57
N GLN A 823 6.92 -21.41 -4.60
CA GLN A 823 8.35 -21.26 -4.77
C GLN A 823 8.68 -19.78 -4.83
N GLU A 824 9.67 -19.36 -4.06
CA GLU A 824 10.30 -18.06 -4.17
C GLU A 824 11.80 -18.28 -4.40
N PHE A 825 12.23 -18.02 -5.62
CA PHE A 825 13.62 -18.06 -6.01
C PHE A 825 14.16 -16.65 -6.16
N THR A 826 15.26 -16.34 -5.49
CA THR A 826 15.94 -15.04 -5.59
C THR A 826 17.40 -15.28 -5.91
N TYR A 827 17.94 -14.49 -6.83
CA TYR A 827 19.36 -14.42 -7.16
C TYR A 827 19.83 -12.97 -7.04
N ASN A 828 20.90 -12.75 -6.28
CA ASN A 828 21.52 -11.45 -6.11
C ASN A 828 23.01 -11.53 -6.50
N SER A 829 23.42 -10.73 -7.49
CA SER A 829 24.82 -10.70 -7.93
C SER A 829 25.78 -10.03 -6.94
N GLN A 830 25.29 -9.35 -5.90
CA GLN A 830 26.12 -8.68 -4.89
C GLN A 830 26.77 -9.63 -3.90
N ILE A 831 26.26 -10.85 -3.76
CA ILE A 831 26.79 -11.83 -2.81
C ILE A 831 28.17 -12.30 -3.29
N ALA A 832 29.17 -12.29 -2.39
CA ALA A 832 30.56 -12.65 -2.68
C ALA A 832 30.72 -14.09 -3.21
N ASP A 833 31.85 -14.36 -3.83
CA ASP A 833 32.26 -15.74 -4.10
C ASP A 833 32.49 -16.48 -2.78
N GLY A 834 31.95 -17.70 -2.66
CA GLY A 834 31.93 -18.48 -1.42
C GLY A 834 30.60 -18.41 -0.63
N PHE A 835 29.77 -17.39 -0.86
CA PHE A 835 28.41 -17.32 -0.31
C PHE A 835 27.35 -17.69 -1.34
N ARG A 836 26.21 -18.20 -0.88
CA ARG A 836 25.14 -18.66 -1.76
C ARG A 836 24.42 -17.47 -2.40
N LYS A 837 24.73 -17.20 -3.67
CA LYS A 837 24.15 -16.07 -4.44
C LYS A 837 22.67 -16.22 -4.77
N SER A 838 22.13 -17.44 -4.62
CA SER A 838 20.73 -17.76 -4.83
C SER A 838 20.09 -18.43 -3.63
N ASN A 839 18.82 -18.13 -3.41
CA ASN A 839 17.97 -18.76 -2.41
C ASN A 839 16.72 -19.30 -3.13
N ASN A 840 16.35 -20.55 -2.87
CA ASN A 840 15.13 -21.17 -3.38
C ASN A 840 14.26 -21.65 -2.22
N ILE A 841 13.29 -20.84 -1.82
CA ILE A 841 12.33 -21.18 -0.76
C ILE A 841 11.16 -21.89 -1.41
N LEU A 842 11.07 -23.21 -1.21
CA LEU A 842 9.95 -24.03 -1.66
C LEU A 842 9.09 -24.42 -0.46
N SER A 843 7.80 -24.17 -0.50
CA SER A 843 6.86 -24.57 0.55
C SER A 843 5.67 -25.31 -0.07
N ALA A 844 5.17 -26.35 0.60
CA ALA A 844 4.16 -27.26 0.06
C ALA A 844 3.18 -27.75 1.13
N SER A 845 1.91 -27.93 0.77
CA SER A 845 0.88 -28.39 1.72
C SER A 845 -0.20 -29.21 1.07
N VAL A 846 -0.85 -30.00 1.92
CA VAL A 846 -2.11 -30.68 1.64
C VAL A 846 -3.15 -30.27 2.68
N ALA A 847 -4.34 -29.92 2.23
CA ALA A 847 -5.49 -29.61 3.07
C ALA A 847 -6.67 -30.52 2.73
N LEU A 848 -7.31 -31.06 3.76
CA LEU A 848 -8.51 -31.88 3.67
C LEU A 848 -9.73 -31.09 4.14
N GLN A 849 -10.70 -30.90 3.25
CA GLN A 849 -11.97 -30.26 3.54
C GLN A 849 -12.96 -31.26 4.15
N MET A 850 -13.55 -30.91 5.29
CA MET A 850 -14.43 -31.75 6.11
C MET A 850 -15.86 -31.22 6.16
N PHE A 851 -16.79 -32.09 6.56
CA PHE A 851 -18.25 -31.83 6.61
C PHE A 851 -18.92 -31.67 5.23
N LYS A 852 -20.26 -31.62 5.20
CA LYS A 852 -21.06 -31.53 3.96
C LYS A 852 -20.90 -30.19 3.23
N LYS A 853 -20.64 -29.11 3.98
CA LYS A 853 -20.47 -27.74 3.48
C LYS A 853 -19.00 -27.28 3.47
N GLU A 854 -18.05 -28.22 3.60
CA GLU A 854 -16.61 -27.90 3.62
C GLU A 854 -16.25 -26.89 4.73
N GLN A 855 -16.94 -26.96 5.87
CA GLN A 855 -16.82 -25.99 6.97
C GLN A 855 -15.59 -26.22 7.86
N GLY A 856 -14.97 -27.39 7.76
CA GLY A 856 -13.79 -27.76 8.52
C GLY A 856 -12.63 -28.02 7.56
N GLU A 857 -11.42 -27.66 7.96
CA GLU A 857 -10.21 -27.89 7.18
C GLU A 857 -9.10 -28.38 8.11
N ILE A 858 -8.47 -29.51 7.78
CA ILE A 858 -7.19 -29.92 8.37
C ILE A 858 -6.13 -29.73 7.31
N LYS A 859 -5.10 -28.94 7.62
CA LYS A 859 -4.01 -28.65 6.71
C LYS A 859 -2.67 -29.04 7.31
N LEU A 860 -1.90 -29.84 6.58
CA LEU A 860 -0.48 -30.09 6.86
C LEU A 860 0.37 -29.31 5.87
N ALA A 861 1.28 -28.48 6.37
CA ALA A 861 2.15 -27.64 5.56
C ALA A 861 3.61 -27.78 5.98
N VAL A 862 4.50 -27.78 4.99
CA VAL A 862 5.95 -27.64 5.17
C VAL A 862 6.40 -26.32 4.58
N TYR A 863 7.12 -25.54 5.38
CA TYR A 863 7.69 -24.26 5.00
C TYR A 863 9.19 -24.41 4.82
N ASP A 864 9.73 -23.83 3.74
CA ASP A 864 11.14 -23.94 3.36
C ASP A 864 11.64 -25.39 3.31
N LEU A 865 10.99 -26.23 2.49
CA LEU A 865 11.28 -27.65 2.29
C LEU A 865 12.77 -27.91 2.01
N LEU A 866 13.42 -27.00 1.27
CA LEU A 866 14.83 -27.08 0.88
C LEU A 866 15.81 -26.53 1.93
N ASP A 867 15.31 -25.95 3.04
CA ASP A 867 16.07 -25.33 4.12
C ASP A 867 17.10 -24.29 3.61
N GLN A 868 16.68 -23.42 2.68
CA GLN A 868 17.55 -22.45 2.02
C GLN A 868 17.35 -21.01 2.51
N ASN A 869 16.38 -20.76 3.38
CA ASN A 869 16.13 -19.43 3.92
C ASN A 869 17.23 -19.00 4.89
N ILE A 870 18.27 -18.31 4.38
CA ILE A 870 19.46 -17.92 5.15
C ILE A 870 19.65 -16.40 5.36
N ASN A 871 18.73 -15.56 4.85
CA ASN A 871 18.70 -14.08 5.02
C ASN A 871 20.09 -13.40 5.06
N ILE A 872 20.89 -13.62 4.01
CA ILE A 872 22.23 -13.03 3.80
C ILE A 872 22.11 -11.88 2.80
N TYR A 873 22.83 -10.79 3.05
CA TYR A 873 22.95 -9.67 2.13
C TYR A 873 24.39 -9.13 2.12
N ARG A 874 24.81 -8.58 0.97
CA ARG A 874 26.04 -7.81 0.83
C ARG A 874 25.71 -6.51 0.13
N PHE A 875 26.21 -5.38 0.62
CA PHE A 875 26.15 -4.10 -0.10
C PHE A 875 27.45 -3.33 0.06
N THR A 876 27.68 -2.40 -0.86
CA THR A 876 28.91 -1.62 -0.98
C THR A 876 28.60 -0.15 -0.80
N THR A 877 29.30 0.51 0.13
CA THR A 877 29.29 1.96 0.30
C THR A 877 30.44 2.58 -0.50
N THR A 878 30.66 3.89 -0.39
CA THR A 878 31.75 4.60 -1.09
C THR A 878 33.14 4.01 -0.78
N ASN A 879 33.36 3.54 0.45
CA ASN A 879 34.66 3.03 0.91
C ASN A 879 34.57 1.74 1.74
N ALA A 880 33.45 1.03 1.75
CA ALA A 880 33.34 -0.23 2.48
C ALA A 880 32.47 -1.26 1.77
N LEU A 881 32.77 -2.52 2.03
CA LEU A 881 31.98 -3.67 1.65
C LEU A 881 31.44 -4.31 2.94
N ILE A 882 30.11 -4.49 2.99
CA ILE A 882 29.41 -4.95 4.18
C ILE A 882 28.66 -6.23 3.85
N ASP A 883 29.00 -7.31 4.52
CA ASP A 883 28.20 -8.53 4.62
C ASP A 883 27.36 -8.52 5.89
N GLY A 884 26.12 -8.97 5.78
CA GLY A 884 25.26 -9.21 6.92
C GLY A 884 24.47 -10.50 6.77
N GLN A 885 24.20 -11.13 7.90
CA GLN A 885 23.29 -12.26 8.04
C GLN A 885 22.38 -12.02 9.22
N ASN A 886 21.08 -12.26 9.05
CA ASN A 886 20.08 -12.19 10.12
C ASN A 886 19.44 -13.56 10.37
N ASN A 887 19.00 -13.80 11.60
CA ASN A 887 18.14 -14.94 11.91
C ASN A 887 16.79 -14.83 11.15
N THR A 888 16.27 -15.98 10.74
CA THR A 888 15.03 -16.11 9.98
C THR A 888 14.37 -17.46 10.28
N LEU A 889 13.10 -17.60 9.93
CA LEU A 889 12.39 -18.88 10.03
C LEU A 889 12.92 -19.86 8.97
N LYS A 890 13.75 -20.81 9.38
CA LYS A 890 14.15 -21.95 8.54
C LYS A 890 13.10 -23.06 8.57
N ARG A 891 13.33 -24.20 7.91
CA ARG A 891 12.33 -25.27 7.69
C ARG A 891 11.47 -25.66 8.89
N TYR A 892 10.15 -25.74 8.72
CA TYR A 892 9.24 -26.28 9.74
C TYR A 892 7.95 -26.84 9.15
N PHE A 893 7.35 -27.78 9.88
CA PHE A 893 6.04 -28.35 9.61
C PHE A 893 4.99 -27.70 10.51
N LEU A 894 3.78 -27.55 10.01
CA LEU A 894 2.64 -27.02 10.74
C LEU A 894 1.37 -27.80 10.38
N LEU A 895 0.67 -28.28 11.39
CA LEU A 895 -0.66 -28.85 11.26
C LEU A 895 -1.68 -27.84 11.81
N THR A 896 -2.63 -27.42 10.98
CA THR A 896 -3.64 -26.42 11.32
C THR A 896 -5.03 -27.00 11.15
N TYR A 897 -5.90 -26.79 12.14
CA TYR A 897 -7.33 -27.02 12.05
C TYR A 897 -8.09 -25.70 11.98
N THR A 898 -9.00 -25.57 11.01
CA THR A 898 -9.87 -24.41 10.85
C THR A 898 -11.33 -24.86 10.83
N TYR A 899 -12.20 -24.14 11.53
CA TYR A 899 -13.65 -24.34 11.52
C TYR A 899 -14.38 -23.03 11.24
N LYS A 900 -15.31 -23.06 10.27
CA LYS A 900 -16.15 -21.93 9.88
C LYS A 900 -17.60 -22.19 10.28
N PHE A 901 -18.19 -21.26 11.01
CA PHE A 901 -19.58 -21.35 11.46
C PHE A 901 -20.44 -20.25 10.82
N ASN A 902 -21.69 -20.60 10.53
CA ASN A 902 -22.72 -19.66 10.07
C ASN A 902 -24.06 -20.13 10.62
N VAL A 903 -24.57 -19.39 11.60
CA VAL A 903 -25.85 -19.62 12.27
C VAL A 903 -26.83 -18.56 11.77
N LEU A 904 -27.74 -19.00 10.90
CA LEU A 904 -28.84 -18.18 10.40
C LEU A 904 -30.00 -18.28 11.40
N LYS A 905 -30.48 -17.14 11.92
CA LYS A 905 -31.81 -17.13 12.53
C LYS A 905 -32.86 -17.08 11.42
N THR A 906 -33.36 -18.24 11.03
CA THR A 906 -34.59 -18.36 10.25
C THR A 906 -35.79 -18.04 11.15
N LYS A 907 -36.25 -16.80 11.11
CA LYS A 907 -37.63 -16.43 11.43
C LYS A 907 -38.08 -15.34 10.46
#